data_AF-A0A0S4JGD0-F1
#
_entry.id   AF-A0A0S4JGD0-F1
#
_cell.length_a   1.000
_cell.length_b   1.000
_cell.length_c   1.000
_cell.angle_alpha   90.00
_cell.angle_beta   90.00
_cell.angle_gamma   90.00
#
_symmetry.space_group_name_H-M   'P 1'
#
loop_
_entity.id
_entity.type
_entity.pdbx_description
1 polymer ?
#
loop_
_entity_poly.entity_id
_entity_poly.type
_entity_poly.pdbx_seq_one_letter_code
_entity_poly.pdbx_strand_id
1 'polypeptide(L)'
;MKHIAKTFRSIFRVSSASANLHCVAVSGEEVQRGVSTKGANDLEYYNPHKWPNHWGAADLECLLRSHLVSTDTPPHFETLATLLREGDTKSLTVLLEHYVMPPLLRELDVDTCLAMYLNNHNNSTMRLQERGSEIRSLQWAFSRQPGNEKRTIAFVNSPRGSGKTQLIKWFVSVGCVNEMKTGRAIVRCCSITGASERNSGIPSWMTLLLNTNSIDKALCELIRTHVESVSGFPQDPFKYCDPPTAYATWMSETARYFRIESHNEVTPIIILDSCEALAEHDHAFLVHKSSGKPYSLLEAFCLAIPSPYRILVVGTATQIDMSDPVLLAVTNAIDIGPLSPLSEQGTLSAFRESWETEIGSDVARLLFHWAGGVPWLLRHIAHANHLELFHQFEEVTQCPGVALFWLSRRVASSDQQYVDNDEVLFPHVYSCLLASSTKLRVRSSSDRVAVNPLWRDLCSSHHVLTYDEVMTHSLGSYHPLTGRLASIGAYDRKTCRFVVPPIMFADSAMTRRDVPILPSQLHPFLTPEVVENFDRHLIGHLESHVFKKAFMYAVYARYLLEYWKDATSPWVSLAKVFDGAIHRNQIAAIDRFEVNLSSGVMADDNYQPTLHAVENAATYMGGCDDHHDAYIWCRHRSRAGISFAVPLQLWSSYQSTESQLHFLRKEFVGDVATQEPPLVLLVCATMSDSTFLETLANDAVILINATSMSSIACVQ
;
A
#
# COMPACT_ATOMS: atom_id res chain seq x y z
N MET A 1 -7.23 -37.49 -15.05
CA MET A 1 -6.06 -37.03 -14.25
C MET A 1 -4.76 -37.81 -14.52
N LYS A 2 -4.71 -39.15 -14.49
CA LYS A 2 -3.47 -39.91 -14.82
C LYS A 2 -2.98 -39.77 -16.28
N HIS A 3 -3.83 -39.29 -17.19
CA HIS A 3 -3.47 -39.11 -18.61
C HIS A 3 -2.80 -37.76 -18.92
N ILE A 4 -3.00 -36.72 -18.08
CA ILE A 4 -2.39 -35.39 -18.23
C ILE A 4 -0.95 -35.36 -17.69
N ALA A 5 -0.64 -36.21 -16.70
CA ALA A 5 0.71 -36.32 -16.12
C ALA A 5 1.75 -36.94 -17.08
N LYS A 6 1.33 -37.59 -18.18
CA LYS A 6 2.24 -38.26 -19.13
C LYS A 6 2.75 -37.32 -20.23
N THR A 7 2.02 -36.23 -20.52
CA THR A 7 2.39 -35.21 -21.53
C THR A 7 3.42 -34.22 -20.98
N PHE A 8 3.46 -34.00 -19.66
CA PHE A 8 4.38 -33.04 -19.01
C PHE A 8 5.87 -33.45 -19.02
N ARG A 9 6.21 -34.71 -19.33
CA ARG A 9 7.62 -35.17 -19.32
C ARG A 9 8.34 -35.09 -20.66
N SER A 10 7.67 -34.76 -21.78
CA SER A 10 8.33 -34.74 -23.10
C SER A 10 8.65 -33.35 -23.65
N ILE A 11 8.30 -32.26 -22.95
CA ILE A 11 8.45 -30.88 -23.46
C ILE A 11 9.72 -30.17 -22.94
N PHE A 12 10.37 -30.68 -21.88
CA PHE A 12 11.63 -30.10 -21.38
C PHE A 12 12.87 -30.89 -21.86
N ARG A 13 13.26 -30.66 -23.11
CA ARG A 13 14.64 -30.81 -23.60
C ARG A 13 14.84 -29.83 -24.76
N VAL A 14 16.02 -29.18 -24.79
CA VAL A 14 16.55 -28.23 -25.82
C VAL A 14 16.15 -26.77 -25.52
N SER A 15 17.01 -25.74 -25.50
CA SER A 15 18.47 -25.58 -25.67
C SER A 15 18.87 -24.21 -25.11
N SER A 16 19.97 -24.12 -24.37
CA SER A 16 20.66 -22.88 -24.05
C SER A 16 21.67 -22.57 -25.16
N ALA A 17 21.36 -21.62 -26.04
CA ALA A 17 22.32 -21.07 -27.01
C ALA A 17 22.87 -19.75 -26.47
N SER A 18 24.16 -19.73 -26.14
CA SER A 18 24.90 -18.52 -25.73
C SER A 18 25.25 -17.68 -26.96
N ALA A 19 24.85 -16.41 -26.95
CA ALA A 19 25.30 -15.43 -27.94
C ALA A 19 26.72 -14.96 -27.60
N ASN A 20 27.70 -15.33 -28.43
CA ASN A 20 29.04 -14.78 -28.43
C ASN A 20 29.03 -13.40 -29.11
N LEU A 21 29.36 -12.34 -28.36
CA LEU A 21 29.69 -11.04 -28.92
C LEU A 21 31.19 -11.01 -29.29
N HIS A 22 31.45 -10.96 -30.59
CA HIS A 22 32.76 -10.63 -31.16
C HIS A 22 33.06 -9.14 -30.98
N CYS A 23 34.09 -8.81 -30.22
CA CYS A 23 34.74 -7.49 -30.28
C CYS A 23 35.92 -7.55 -31.25
N VAL A 24 35.90 -6.65 -32.24
CA VAL A 24 36.97 -6.41 -33.21
C VAL A 24 38.04 -5.55 -32.54
N ALA A 25 39.26 -6.07 -32.43
CA ALA A 25 40.43 -5.31 -31.99
C ALA A 25 41.18 -4.77 -33.22
N VAL A 26 41.40 -3.45 -33.23
CA VAL A 26 42.28 -2.76 -34.18
C VAL A 26 43.69 -2.76 -33.58
N SER A 27 44.64 -3.36 -34.29
CA SER A 27 46.07 -3.36 -33.95
C SER A 27 46.76 -2.12 -34.53
N GLY A 28 47.33 -1.29 -33.67
CA GLY A 28 48.36 -0.31 -34.01
C GLY A 28 49.59 -0.59 -33.14
N GLU A 29 50.66 -1.10 -33.76
CA GLU A 29 51.95 -1.32 -33.12
C GLU A 29 52.76 -0.01 -33.09
N GLU A 30 53.21 0.39 -31.91
CA GLU A 30 54.38 1.27 -31.77
C GLU A 30 55.27 0.73 -30.63
N VAL A 31 56.51 0.42 -30.98
CA VAL A 31 57.49 -0.27 -30.15
C VAL A 31 58.25 0.75 -29.31
N GLN A 32 58.02 0.76 -27.99
CA GLN A 32 58.97 1.31 -27.01
C GLN A 32 59.36 0.22 -26.01
N ARG A 33 60.68 -0.02 -25.89
CA ARG A 33 61.29 -0.90 -24.88
C ARG A 33 61.13 -0.28 -23.49
N GLY A 34 60.09 -0.69 -22.77
CA GLY A 34 59.96 -0.52 -21.32
C GLY A 34 60.20 -1.87 -20.64
N VAL A 35 61.02 -1.87 -19.58
CA VAL A 35 61.17 -3.01 -18.66
C VAL A 35 59.78 -3.36 -18.12
N SER A 36 59.34 -4.59 -18.38
CA SER A 36 58.02 -5.09 -18.02
C SER A 36 57.88 -5.26 -16.49
N THR A 37 57.41 -4.22 -15.80
CA THR A 37 56.88 -4.26 -14.43
C THR A 37 55.43 -4.78 -14.37
N LYS A 38 55.09 -5.77 -15.21
CA LYS A 38 53.72 -6.32 -15.31
C LYS A 38 53.24 -7.14 -14.10
N GLY A 39 54.03 -7.23 -13.04
CA GLY A 39 53.65 -7.95 -11.80
C GLY A 39 53.34 -7.05 -10.60
N ALA A 40 53.62 -5.74 -10.65
CA ALA A 40 53.51 -4.86 -9.49
C ALA A 40 52.13 -4.17 -9.34
N ASN A 41 51.36 -4.05 -10.42
CA ASN A 41 50.09 -3.32 -10.39
C ASN A 41 48.89 -4.11 -9.83
N ASP A 42 49.04 -5.41 -9.58
CA ASP A 42 47.97 -6.26 -9.02
C ASP A 42 48.12 -6.54 -7.51
N LEU A 43 49.14 -5.98 -6.85
CA LEU A 43 49.32 -6.14 -5.40
C LEU A 43 48.37 -5.20 -4.64
N GLU A 44 47.43 -5.79 -3.91
CA GLU A 44 46.51 -5.07 -3.03
C GLU A 44 47.27 -4.42 -1.87
N TYR A 45 47.59 -3.14 -2.02
CA TYR A 45 48.33 -2.33 -1.03
C TYR A 45 47.64 -2.20 0.34
N TYR A 46 46.41 -2.71 0.48
CA TYR A 46 45.61 -2.67 1.71
C TYR A 46 45.47 -4.06 2.37
N ASN A 47 45.93 -5.13 1.70
CA ASN A 47 45.73 -6.50 2.15
C ASN A 47 47.08 -7.17 2.49
N PRO A 48 47.53 -7.11 3.75
CA PRO A 48 48.84 -7.64 4.13
C PRO A 48 48.97 -9.16 3.92
N HIS A 49 47.87 -9.91 3.80
CA HIS A 49 47.92 -11.35 3.51
C HIS A 49 48.43 -11.68 2.11
N LYS A 50 48.38 -10.72 1.18
CA LYS A 50 48.88 -10.89 -0.19
C LYS A 50 50.31 -10.39 -0.36
N TRP A 51 50.89 -9.81 0.68
CA TRP A 51 52.23 -9.26 0.60
C TRP A 51 53.27 -10.35 0.81
N PRO A 52 54.39 -10.33 0.05
CA PRO A 52 55.51 -11.21 0.32
C PRO A 52 56.10 -10.99 1.73
N ASN A 53 56.14 -12.04 2.55
CA ASN A 53 56.63 -11.98 3.94
C ASN A 53 58.09 -11.49 4.10
N HIS A 54 58.86 -11.45 3.01
CA HIS A 54 60.26 -11.00 3.01
C HIS A 54 60.44 -9.51 2.69
N TRP A 55 59.36 -8.77 2.42
CA TRP A 55 59.41 -7.33 2.16
C TRP A 55 59.96 -6.55 3.37
N GLY A 56 60.88 -5.64 3.09
CA GLY A 56 61.48 -4.73 4.06
C GLY A 56 60.75 -3.39 4.14
N ALA A 57 61.23 -2.51 5.02
CA ALA A 57 60.68 -1.17 5.21
C ALA A 57 60.62 -0.36 3.90
N ALA A 58 61.66 -0.43 3.08
CA ALA A 58 61.73 0.28 1.79
C ALA A 58 60.70 -0.23 0.76
N ASP A 59 60.42 -1.54 0.75
CA ASP A 59 59.42 -2.13 -0.14
C ASP A 59 58.02 -1.67 0.25
N LEU A 60 57.73 -1.68 1.56
CA LEU A 60 56.46 -1.20 2.11
C LEU A 60 56.29 0.31 1.94
N GLU A 61 57.35 1.09 2.11
CA GLU A 61 57.31 2.53 1.83
C GLU A 61 56.97 2.78 0.36
N CYS A 62 57.65 2.08 -0.55
CA CYS A 62 57.39 2.20 -1.99
C CYS A 62 55.93 1.84 -2.33
N LEU A 63 55.39 0.77 -1.75
CA LEU A 63 54.01 0.33 -1.94
C LEU A 63 52.99 1.35 -1.39
N LEU A 64 53.23 1.86 -0.18
CA LEU A 64 52.21 2.63 0.56
C LEU A 64 52.30 4.13 0.31
N ARG A 65 53.42 4.67 -0.18
CA ARG A 65 53.67 6.13 -0.30
C ARG A 65 52.57 6.88 -1.05
N SER A 66 52.06 6.33 -2.15
CA SER A 66 50.96 6.94 -2.93
C SER A 66 49.58 6.78 -2.31
N HIS A 67 49.49 6.01 -1.22
CA HIS A 67 48.25 5.64 -0.56
C HIS A 67 48.18 6.12 0.89
N LEU A 68 49.14 6.88 1.40
CA LEU A 68 49.08 7.38 2.78
C LEU A 68 47.94 8.39 2.97
N VAL A 69 47.31 8.35 4.15
CA VAL A 69 46.27 9.32 4.54
C VAL A 69 46.87 10.73 4.66
N SER A 70 48.09 10.82 5.20
CA SER A 70 48.86 12.04 5.38
C SER A 70 50.31 11.77 5.00
N THR A 71 50.89 12.63 4.15
CA THR A 71 52.32 12.58 3.81
C THR A 71 53.21 13.14 4.92
N ASP A 72 52.64 13.93 5.83
CA ASP A 72 53.38 14.65 6.87
C ASP A 72 53.66 13.77 8.10
N THR A 73 52.89 12.69 8.25
CA THR A 73 52.99 11.74 9.37
C THR A 73 53.00 10.30 8.84
N PRO A 74 54.07 9.88 8.16
CA PRO A 74 54.17 8.53 7.62
C PRO A 74 54.29 7.47 8.75
N PRO A 75 53.85 6.23 8.50
CA PRO A 75 54.04 5.15 9.46
C PRO A 75 55.52 4.80 9.63
N HIS A 76 55.87 4.21 10.77
CA HIS A 76 57.17 3.56 10.96
C HIS A 76 57.24 2.27 10.14
N PHE A 77 57.77 2.36 8.91
CA PHE A 77 57.81 1.24 7.97
C PHE A 77 58.59 0.03 8.49
N GLU A 78 59.57 0.23 9.37
CA GLU A 78 60.31 -0.84 10.06
C GLU A 78 59.40 -1.66 10.98
N THR A 79 58.45 -1.02 11.65
CA THR A 79 57.45 -1.70 12.48
C THR A 79 56.52 -2.53 11.60
N LEU A 80 56.04 -1.97 10.49
CA LEU A 80 55.19 -2.69 9.54
C LEU A 80 55.89 -3.91 8.95
N ALA A 81 57.16 -3.78 8.56
CA ALA A 81 57.98 -4.87 8.03
C ALA A 81 58.28 -5.95 9.08
N THR A 82 58.36 -5.57 10.35
CA THR A 82 58.54 -6.53 11.45
C THR A 82 57.27 -7.34 11.68
N LEU A 83 56.10 -6.69 11.76
CA LEU A 83 54.81 -7.37 11.88
C LEU A 83 54.53 -8.30 10.69
N LEU A 84 54.90 -7.88 9.48
CA LEU A 84 54.76 -8.72 8.28
C LEU A 84 55.62 -9.98 8.36
N ARG A 85 56.90 -9.86 8.78
CA ARG A 85 57.82 -11.00 8.94
C ARG A 85 57.39 -11.95 10.05
N GLU A 86 56.83 -11.41 11.13
CA GLU A 86 56.29 -12.20 12.25
C GLU A 86 54.96 -12.88 11.91
N GLY A 87 54.33 -12.50 10.79
CA GLY A 87 53.03 -13.01 10.38
C GLY A 87 51.86 -12.43 11.16
N ASP A 88 52.06 -11.36 11.95
CA ASP A 88 51.00 -10.65 12.67
C ASP A 88 50.22 -9.71 11.73
N THR A 89 49.54 -10.35 10.79
CA THR A 89 48.67 -9.72 9.79
C THR A 89 47.48 -9.00 10.40
N LYS A 90 47.07 -9.35 11.63
CA LYS A 90 45.98 -8.66 12.34
C LYS A 90 46.42 -7.29 12.82
N SER A 91 47.51 -7.21 13.58
CA SER A 91 48.06 -5.92 14.03
C SER A 91 48.50 -5.06 12.85
N LEU A 92 49.07 -5.69 11.81
CA LEU A 92 49.44 -4.98 10.59
C LEU A 92 48.21 -4.39 9.88
N THR A 93 47.13 -5.15 9.71
CA THR A 93 45.86 -4.64 9.14
C THR A 93 45.36 -3.41 9.92
N VAL A 94 45.33 -3.47 11.26
CA VAL A 94 44.90 -2.35 12.11
C VAL A 94 45.77 -1.10 11.92
N LEU A 95 47.08 -1.26 11.79
CA LEU A 95 47.97 -0.12 11.53
C LEU A 95 47.76 0.45 10.12
N LEU A 96 47.59 -0.41 9.11
CA LEU A 96 47.36 0.04 7.74
C LEU A 96 46.05 0.82 7.62
N GLU A 97 44.99 0.42 8.32
CA GLU A 97 43.72 1.15 8.38
C GLU A 97 43.88 2.60 8.88
N HIS A 98 44.87 2.83 9.74
CA HIS A 98 45.17 4.15 10.30
C HIS A 98 45.99 5.03 9.35
N TYR A 99 47.01 4.45 8.71
CA TYR A 99 47.98 5.20 7.93
C TYR A 99 47.69 5.26 6.43
N VAL A 100 46.88 4.35 5.92
CA VAL A 100 46.67 4.15 4.49
C VAL A 100 45.21 4.45 4.13
N MET A 101 45.03 5.15 3.02
CA MET A 101 43.74 5.37 2.38
C MET A 101 43.13 4.02 2.02
N PRO A 102 41.82 3.83 2.22
CA PRO A 102 41.18 2.61 1.77
C PRO A 102 41.27 2.46 0.25
N PRO A 103 41.22 1.21 -0.26
CA PRO A 103 41.12 0.96 -1.69
C PRO A 103 40.02 1.82 -2.30
N LEU A 104 40.32 2.40 -3.47
CA LEU A 104 39.31 3.15 -4.22
C LEU A 104 38.24 2.14 -4.65
N LEU A 105 37.23 1.97 -3.83
CA LEU A 105 36.20 0.99 -4.08
C LEU A 105 35.20 1.52 -5.08
N ARG A 106 34.61 0.57 -5.81
CA ARG A 106 33.42 0.80 -6.62
C ARG A 106 32.40 1.48 -5.73
N GLU A 107 31.84 2.58 -6.25
CA GLU A 107 30.67 3.24 -5.66
C GLU A 107 29.68 2.18 -5.17
N LEU A 108 29.06 2.44 -4.01
CA LEU A 108 28.03 1.54 -3.49
C LEU A 108 26.94 1.38 -4.54
N ASP A 109 26.68 0.12 -4.92
CA ASP A 109 25.57 -0.20 -5.80
C ASP A 109 24.26 -0.01 -5.04
N VAL A 110 23.52 1.02 -5.42
CA VAL A 110 22.29 1.45 -4.74
C VAL A 110 21.28 0.31 -4.67
N ASP A 111 21.17 -0.47 -5.74
CA ASP A 111 20.19 -1.56 -5.85
C ASP A 111 20.54 -2.72 -4.92
N THR A 112 21.83 -3.10 -4.85
CA THR A 112 22.35 -4.08 -3.89
C THR A 112 22.11 -3.62 -2.45
N CYS A 113 22.38 -2.36 -2.12
CA CYS A 113 22.13 -1.82 -0.78
C CYS A 113 20.63 -1.87 -0.42
N LEU A 114 19.76 -1.42 -1.33
CA LEU A 114 18.31 -1.44 -1.11
C LEU A 114 17.77 -2.87 -0.97
N ALA A 115 18.27 -3.82 -1.76
CA ALA A 115 17.89 -5.23 -1.68
C ALA A 115 18.34 -5.89 -0.36
N MET A 116 19.46 -5.43 0.22
CA MET A 116 20.00 -5.95 1.48
C MET A 116 19.20 -5.47 2.69
N TYR A 117 18.78 -4.20 2.71
CA TYR A 117 18.22 -3.58 3.92
C TYR A 117 16.69 -3.38 3.91
N LEU A 118 16.04 -3.55 2.76
CA LEU A 118 14.57 -3.50 2.66
C LEU A 118 14.01 -4.92 2.48
N ASN A 119 12.84 -5.18 3.05
CA ASN A 119 12.23 -6.53 3.14
C ASN A 119 11.60 -6.98 1.80
N ASN A 120 12.24 -6.70 0.67
CA ASN A 120 11.62 -6.87 -0.62
C ASN A 120 12.61 -7.15 -1.76
N HIS A 121 12.50 -8.34 -2.37
CA HIS A 121 13.27 -8.78 -3.53
C HIS A 121 13.00 -8.01 -4.82
N ASN A 122 12.03 -7.10 -4.85
CA ASN A 122 11.68 -6.37 -6.05
C ASN A 122 12.80 -5.39 -6.49
N ASN A 123 12.92 -5.19 -7.81
CA ASN A 123 13.85 -4.21 -8.37
C ASN A 123 13.47 -2.77 -7.95
N SER A 124 14.47 -1.93 -7.71
CA SER A 124 14.40 -0.49 -7.40
C SER A 124 14.07 0.38 -8.62
N THR A 125 14.34 -0.12 -9.84
CA THR A 125 14.09 0.58 -11.10
C THR A 125 12.62 0.65 -11.50
N MET A 126 11.74 0.01 -10.73
CA MET A 126 10.31 -0.04 -11.01
C MET A 126 9.71 1.37 -11.02
N ARG A 127 9.06 1.76 -12.13
CA ARG A 127 8.39 3.06 -12.23
C ARG A 127 7.27 3.18 -11.19
N LEU A 128 7.20 4.33 -10.54
CA LEU A 128 6.10 4.66 -9.62
C LEU A 128 4.97 5.34 -10.38
N GLN A 129 3.81 4.71 -10.36
CA GLN A 129 2.59 5.27 -10.94
C GLN A 129 1.89 6.18 -9.94
N GLU A 130 1.55 7.39 -10.39
CA GLU A 130 0.75 8.36 -9.62
C GLU A 130 1.30 8.71 -8.23
N ARG A 131 2.63 8.71 -8.05
CA ARG A 131 3.31 9.16 -6.82
C ARG A 131 4.08 10.47 -6.97
N GLY A 132 3.83 11.19 -8.07
CA GLY A 132 4.59 12.39 -8.40
C GLY A 132 4.45 13.53 -7.38
N SER A 133 3.28 13.68 -6.75
CA SER A 133 3.05 14.68 -5.69
C SER A 133 3.84 14.39 -4.43
N GLU A 134 3.85 13.13 -4.00
CA GLU A 134 4.51 12.68 -2.77
C GLU A 134 6.02 12.75 -2.95
N ILE A 135 6.53 12.36 -4.12
CA ILE A 135 7.94 12.52 -4.49
C ILE A 135 8.36 13.99 -4.49
N ARG A 136 7.59 14.89 -5.11
CA ARG A 136 7.92 16.32 -5.09
C ARG A 136 7.90 16.88 -3.67
N SER A 137 6.99 16.41 -2.83
CA SER A 137 6.91 16.80 -1.42
C SER A 137 8.12 16.32 -0.63
N LEU A 138 8.60 15.09 -0.88
CA LEU A 138 9.84 14.57 -0.30
C LEU A 138 11.07 15.34 -0.77
N GLN A 139 11.17 15.62 -2.06
CA GLN A 139 12.27 16.40 -2.64
C GLN A 139 12.28 17.83 -2.06
N TRP A 140 11.11 18.45 -1.93
CA TRP A 140 10.97 19.76 -1.30
C TRP A 140 11.35 19.72 0.18
N ALA A 141 10.85 18.74 0.93
CA ALA A 141 11.15 18.55 2.36
C ALA A 141 12.66 18.46 2.61
N PHE A 142 13.37 17.73 1.76
CA PHE A 142 14.81 17.49 1.92
C PHE A 142 15.70 18.41 1.09
N SER A 143 15.12 19.37 0.37
CA SER A 143 15.89 20.43 -0.29
C SER A 143 16.61 21.27 0.77
N ARG A 144 17.85 21.70 0.48
CA ARG A 144 18.60 22.58 1.38
C ARG A 144 17.81 23.86 1.59
N GLN A 145 17.49 24.17 2.83
CA GLN A 145 16.92 25.45 3.23
C GLN A 145 18.03 26.29 3.87
N PRO A 146 18.62 27.26 3.16
CA PRO A 146 19.68 28.09 3.70
C PRO A 146 19.23 28.79 4.98
N GLY A 147 20.04 28.70 6.04
CA GLY A 147 19.75 29.32 7.35
C GLY A 147 18.74 28.55 8.21
N ASN A 148 18.25 27.40 7.76
CA ASN A 148 17.41 26.54 8.59
C ASN A 148 18.28 25.59 9.43
N GLU A 149 18.47 25.94 10.70
CA GLU A 149 19.23 25.12 11.63
C GLU A 149 18.43 23.93 12.17
N LYS A 150 17.12 23.83 11.92
CA LYS A 150 16.28 22.75 12.44
C LYS A 150 16.48 21.46 11.66
N ARG A 151 16.36 20.33 12.35
CA ARG A 151 16.30 19.00 11.72
C ARG A 151 15.00 18.85 10.93
N THR A 152 15.04 18.08 9.86
CA THR A 152 13.85 17.82 9.03
C THR A 152 13.39 16.39 9.23
N ILE A 153 12.11 16.23 9.58
CA ILE A 153 11.43 14.95 9.70
C ILE A 153 10.35 14.89 8.64
N ALA A 154 10.52 14.05 7.61
CA ALA A 154 9.43 13.73 6.71
C ALA A 154 8.85 12.37 7.10
N PHE A 155 7.53 12.24 7.08
CA PHE A 155 6.89 10.96 7.39
C PHE A 155 5.79 10.60 6.41
N VAL A 156 5.66 9.30 6.14
CA VAL A 156 4.63 8.72 5.28
C VAL A 156 3.88 7.67 6.10
N ASN A 157 2.69 8.04 6.56
CA ASN A 157 1.74 7.09 7.15
C ASN A 157 0.75 6.62 6.08
N SER A 158 0.89 5.39 5.62
CA SER A 158 0.05 4.86 4.55
C SER A 158 -0.23 3.38 4.76
N PRO A 159 -1.43 2.86 4.40
CA PRO A 159 -1.80 1.45 4.54
C PRO A 159 -0.75 0.46 4.04
N ARG A 160 -0.80 -0.77 4.53
CA ARG A 160 0.04 -1.85 4.00
C ARG A 160 -0.28 -2.09 2.52
N GLY A 161 0.74 -2.37 1.73
CA GLY A 161 0.58 -2.67 0.31
C GLY A 161 0.34 -1.46 -0.60
N SER A 162 0.35 -0.23 -0.05
CA SER A 162 0.16 1.02 -0.82
C SER A 162 1.35 1.43 -1.70
N GLY A 163 2.46 0.70 -1.63
CA GLY A 163 3.69 0.96 -2.38
C GLY A 163 4.77 1.73 -1.62
N LYS A 164 4.68 1.85 -0.29
CA LYS A 164 5.66 2.53 0.58
C LYS A 164 7.13 2.19 0.30
N THR A 165 7.49 0.91 0.35
CA THR A 165 8.87 0.48 0.07
C THR A 165 9.32 0.85 -1.35
N GLN A 166 8.40 0.86 -2.32
CA GLN A 166 8.72 1.27 -3.69
C GLN A 166 8.89 2.79 -3.82
N LEU A 167 8.13 3.57 -3.04
CA LEU A 167 8.37 5.01 -2.88
C LEU A 167 9.79 5.27 -2.38
N ILE A 168 10.23 4.54 -1.35
CA ILE A 168 11.59 4.65 -0.80
C ILE A 168 12.63 4.30 -1.87
N LYS A 169 12.49 3.14 -2.53
CA LYS A 169 13.46 2.69 -3.54
C LYS A 169 13.64 3.73 -4.64
N TRP A 170 12.54 4.21 -5.20
CA TRP A 170 12.59 5.24 -6.24
C TRP A 170 13.16 6.57 -5.73
N PHE A 171 12.71 7.03 -4.55
CA PHE A 171 13.20 8.26 -3.93
C PHE A 171 14.70 8.21 -3.70
N VAL A 172 15.22 7.06 -3.26
CA VAL A 172 16.65 6.85 -3.09
C VAL A 172 17.39 6.86 -4.43
N SER A 173 16.90 6.11 -5.42
CA SER A 173 17.54 6.00 -6.73
C SER A 173 17.56 7.32 -7.52
N VAL A 174 16.61 8.23 -7.30
CA VAL A 174 16.52 9.50 -8.04
C VAL A 174 16.95 10.71 -7.20
N GLY A 175 16.60 10.72 -5.91
CA GLY A 175 16.76 11.89 -5.03
C GLY A 175 17.91 11.79 -4.04
N CYS A 176 18.39 10.58 -3.71
CA CYS A 176 19.46 10.36 -2.72
C CYS A 176 20.60 9.47 -3.26
N VAL A 177 20.79 9.43 -4.58
CA VAL A 177 21.78 8.55 -5.22
C VAL A 177 23.20 8.90 -4.77
N ASN A 178 23.52 10.19 -4.64
CA ASN A 178 24.84 10.65 -4.22
C ASN A 178 25.07 10.33 -2.74
N GLU A 179 24.07 10.55 -1.90
CA GLU A 179 24.10 10.16 -0.49
C GLU A 179 24.36 8.65 -0.34
N MET A 180 23.66 7.81 -1.09
CA MET A 180 23.88 6.36 -1.03
C MET A 180 25.28 5.97 -1.48
N LYS A 181 25.74 6.47 -2.65
CA LYS A 181 27.05 6.13 -3.22
C LYS A 181 28.23 6.50 -2.30
N THR A 182 28.05 7.50 -1.45
CA THR A 182 29.06 8.02 -0.51
C THR A 182 28.86 7.54 0.93
N GLY A 183 27.97 6.55 1.14
CA GLY A 183 27.65 6.01 2.46
C GLY A 183 26.97 7.02 3.41
N ARG A 184 26.46 8.13 2.89
CA ARG A 184 25.78 9.23 3.58
C ARG A 184 24.27 9.03 3.75
N ALA A 185 23.73 7.94 3.22
CA ALA A 185 22.35 7.53 3.47
C ALA A 185 22.31 6.20 4.23
N ILE A 186 21.52 6.15 5.29
CA ILE A 186 21.17 4.92 6.00
C ILE A 186 19.76 4.53 5.59
N VAL A 187 19.59 3.36 4.99
CA VAL A 187 18.26 2.79 4.69
C VAL A 187 18.09 1.53 5.52
N ARG A 188 17.06 1.46 6.37
CA ARG A 188 16.75 0.27 7.18
C ARG A 188 15.26 0.00 7.23
N CYS A 189 14.89 -1.28 7.21
CA CYS A 189 13.54 -1.71 7.53
C CYS A 189 13.48 -2.18 8.98
N CYS A 190 12.61 -1.57 9.80
CA CYS A 190 12.52 -1.88 11.23
C CYS A 190 11.93 -3.28 11.48
N SER A 191 11.30 -3.91 10.48
CA SER A 191 10.78 -5.27 10.58
C SER A 191 11.85 -6.35 10.43
N ILE A 192 13.06 -6.02 9.99
CA ILE A 192 14.15 -6.98 9.76
C ILE A 192 15.02 -7.00 11.02
N THR A 193 14.67 -7.85 11.98
CA THR A 193 15.30 -7.82 13.32
C THR A 193 16.44 -8.82 13.53
N GLY A 194 16.81 -9.69 12.57
CA GLY A 194 17.77 -10.74 12.94
C GLY A 194 18.31 -11.71 11.90
N ALA A 195 18.41 -11.36 10.62
CA ALA A 195 19.03 -12.25 9.64
C ALA A 195 20.55 -12.05 9.49
N SER A 196 21.06 -10.82 9.53
CA SER A 196 22.48 -10.53 9.26
C SER A 196 23.34 -10.24 10.49
N GLU A 197 22.75 -9.91 11.65
CA GLU A 197 23.51 -9.39 12.81
C GLU A 197 23.90 -10.45 13.86
N ARG A 198 23.72 -11.75 13.58
CA ARG A 198 23.85 -12.81 14.60
C ARG A 198 25.28 -13.07 15.11
N ASN A 199 26.30 -12.43 14.54
CA ASN A 199 27.70 -12.80 14.83
C ASN A 199 28.42 -11.91 15.85
N SER A 200 27.86 -10.78 16.30
CA SER A 200 28.63 -9.80 17.07
C SER A 200 28.45 -9.83 18.59
N GLY A 201 27.47 -10.54 19.15
CA GLY A 201 27.17 -10.51 20.60
C GLY A 201 26.68 -9.14 21.12
N ILE A 202 26.69 -8.10 20.28
CA ILE A 202 26.19 -6.76 20.54
C ILE A 202 24.69 -6.75 20.16
N PRO A 203 23.80 -6.24 21.04
CA PRO A 203 22.38 -6.12 20.71
C PRO A 203 22.19 -5.21 19.48
N SER A 204 21.26 -5.57 18.60
CA SER A 204 20.91 -4.71 17.46
C SER A 204 20.39 -3.36 17.94
N TRP A 205 20.54 -2.32 17.10
CA TRP A 205 20.02 -0.98 17.41
C TRP A 205 18.51 -1.02 17.74
N MET A 206 17.75 -1.87 17.03
CA MET A 206 16.32 -2.08 17.28
C MET A 206 16.06 -2.75 18.64
N THR A 207 16.90 -3.70 19.04
CA THR A 207 16.83 -4.35 20.36
C THR A 207 17.15 -3.35 21.47
N LEU A 208 18.16 -2.50 21.28
CA LEU A 208 18.47 -1.42 22.22
C LEU A 208 17.27 -0.47 22.37
N LEU A 209 16.67 -0.08 21.25
CA LEU A 209 15.55 0.85 21.21
C LEU A 209 14.33 0.30 21.96
N LEU A 210 13.91 -0.93 21.65
CA LEU A 210 12.73 -1.56 22.24
C LEU A 210 12.91 -2.00 23.69
N ASN A 211 14.10 -2.50 24.08
CA ASN A 211 14.29 -3.11 25.40
C ASN A 211 14.81 -2.13 26.45
N THR A 212 15.58 -1.12 26.05
CA THR A 212 16.27 -0.24 27.01
C THR A 212 15.71 1.18 27.04
N ASN A 213 14.85 1.55 26.07
CA ASN A 213 14.42 2.93 25.85
C ASN A 213 15.59 3.93 25.68
N SER A 214 16.79 3.44 25.37
CA SER A 214 17.99 4.27 25.25
C SER A 214 18.14 4.76 23.82
N ILE A 215 17.33 5.75 23.44
CA ILE A 215 17.25 6.30 22.08
C ILE A 215 18.62 6.68 21.51
N ASP A 216 19.41 7.45 22.28
CA ASP A 216 20.72 7.92 21.83
C ASP A 216 21.67 6.77 21.51
N LYS A 217 21.75 5.77 22.40
CA LYS A 217 22.58 4.58 22.17
C LYS A 217 22.13 3.79 20.95
N ALA A 218 20.81 3.66 20.73
CA ALA A 218 20.28 2.97 19.56
C ALA A 218 20.65 3.72 18.26
N LEU A 219 20.53 5.05 18.23
CA LEU A 219 20.93 5.86 17.08
C LEU A 219 22.44 5.78 16.83
N CYS A 220 23.25 5.90 17.88
CA CYS A 220 24.70 5.73 17.79
C CYS A 220 25.09 4.35 17.23
N GLU A 221 24.45 3.28 17.70
CA GLU A 221 24.71 1.93 17.22
C GLU A 221 24.25 1.72 15.77
N LEU A 222 23.11 2.29 15.38
CA LEU A 222 22.67 2.29 13.98
C LEU A 222 23.72 2.94 13.07
N ILE A 223 24.25 4.10 13.47
CA ILE A 223 25.26 4.82 12.70
C ILE A 223 26.56 4.03 12.67
N ARG A 224 27.04 3.54 13.83
CA ARG A 224 28.28 2.77 13.95
C ARG A 224 28.27 1.53 13.05
N THR A 225 27.22 0.73 13.15
CA THR A 225 27.05 -0.49 12.33
C THR A 225 26.91 -0.18 10.84
N HIS A 226 26.28 0.94 10.49
CA HIS A 226 26.25 1.40 9.10
C HIS A 226 27.63 1.79 8.59
N VAL A 227 28.39 2.61 9.34
CA VAL A 227 29.75 3.03 8.95
C VAL A 227 30.66 1.81 8.81
N GLU A 228 30.58 0.86 9.74
CA GLU A 228 31.28 -0.42 9.67
C GLU A 228 30.91 -1.19 8.41
N SER A 229 29.61 -1.29 8.09
CA SER A 229 29.14 -2.03 6.92
C SER A 229 29.53 -1.39 5.59
N VAL A 230 29.55 -0.06 5.47
CA VAL A 230 29.90 0.63 4.20
C VAL A 230 31.40 0.75 4.00
N SER A 231 32.16 0.86 5.09
CA SER A 231 33.62 0.95 5.02
C SER A 231 34.31 -0.41 5.02
N GLY A 232 33.65 -1.44 5.57
CA GLY A 232 34.24 -2.74 5.82
C GLY A 232 35.19 -2.77 7.02
N PHE A 233 35.33 -1.66 7.75
CA PHE A 233 36.26 -1.53 8.87
C PHE A 233 35.55 -1.51 10.22
N PRO A 234 36.04 -2.28 11.21
CA PRO A 234 35.54 -2.21 12.58
C PRO A 234 35.54 -0.78 13.11
N GLN A 235 34.44 -0.38 13.74
CA GLN A 235 34.26 0.96 14.27
C GLN A 235 34.41 0.97 15.78
N ASP A 236 35.26 1.86 16.30
CA ASP A 236 35.46 2.06 17.74
C ASP A 236 34.18 2.61 18.39
N PRO A 237 33.51 1.87 19.29
CA PRO A 237 32.29 2.31 19.95
C PRO A 237 32.44 3.64 20.72
N PHE A 238 33.63 3.97 21.23
CA PHE A 238 33.84 5.22 21.96
C PHE A 238 33.68 6.48 21.10
N LYS A 239 33.82 6.35 19.77
CA LYS A 239 33.57 7.44 18.81
C LYS A 239 32.09 7.63 18.46
N TYR A 240 31.21 6.81 19.03
CA TYR A 240 29.76 6.83 18.84
C TYR A 240 29.07 6.89 20.22
N CYS A 241 29.58 7.72 21.12
CA CYS A 241 29.09 7.80 22.50
C CYS A 241 27.81 8.66 22.66
N ASP A 242 27.56 9.58 21.74
CA ASP A 242 26.37 10.43 21.67
C ASP A 242 25.99 10.76 20.21
N PRO A 243 24.75 11.19 19.92
CA PRO A 243 24.32 11.41 18.54
C PRO A 243 25.12 12.47 17.77
N PRO A 244 25.42 13.67 18.32
CA PRO A 244 26.32 14.63 17.66
C PRO A 244 27.68 14.04 17.29
N THR A 245 28.35 13.35 18.23
CA THR A 245 29.66 12.74 18.00
C THR A 245 29.57 11.60 16.97
N ALA A 246 28.51 10.78 17.04
CA ALA A 246 28.27 9.71 16.07
C ALA A 246 28.08 10.23 14.64
N TYR A 247 27.32 11.32 14.46
CA TYR A 247 27.16 11.98 13.15
C TYR A 247 28.48 12.59 12.65
N ALA A 248 29.24 13.24 13.53
CA ALA A 248 30.55 13.78 13.17
C ALA A 248 31.51 12.66 12.73
N THR A 249 31.52 11.53 13.43
CA THR A 249 32.34 10.36 13.09
C THR A 249 31.87 9.71 11.78
N TRP A 250 30.56 9.57 11.58
CA TRP A 250 29.99 9.14 10.29
C TRP A 250 30.45 10.06 9.16
N MET A 251 30.42 11.37 9.42
CA MET A 251 30.94 12.41 8.52
C MET A 251 32.41 12.23 8.20
N SER A 252 33.29 12.15 9.18
CA SER A 252 34.72 12.00 8.93
C SER A 252 35.07 10.67 8.26
N GLU A 253 34.49 9.55 8.72
CA GLU A 253 34.88 8.22 8.24
C GLU A 253 34.45 7.97 6.79
N THR A 254 33.22 8.31 6.40
CA THR A 254 32.85 8.12 4.99
C THR A 254 33.44 9.19 4.08
N ALA A 255 33.78 10.39 4.59
CA ALA A 255 34.55 11.35 3.81
C ALA A 255 35.96 10.82 3.52
N ARG A 256 36.63 10.24 4.52
CA ARG A 256 37.91 9.56 4.37
C ARG A 256 37.81 8.39 3.39
N TYR A 257 36.77 7.56 3.54
CA TYR A 257 36.60 6.34 2.75
C TYR A 257 36.29 6.61 1.28
N PHE A 258 35.30 7.47 1.01
CA PHE A 258 34.86 7.80 -0.35
C PHE A 258 35.57 9.02 -0.95
N ARG A 259 36.57 9.58 -0.25
CA ARG A 259 37.33 10.78 -0.66
C ARG A 259 36.43 11.97 -0.98
N ILE A 260 35.45 12.22 -0.12
CA ILE A 260 34.51 13.34 -0.28
C ILE A 260 35.25 14.64 0.02
N GLU A 261 35.37 15.50 -0.98
CA GLU A 261 36.03 16.79 -0.85
C GLU A 261 35.17 17.75 -0.01
N SER A 262 35.82 18.65 0.74
CA SER A 262 35.15 19.57 1.68
C SER A 262 34.12 20.50 1.02
N HIS A 263 34.27 20.81 -0.27
CA HIS A 263 33.33 21.65 -1.02
C HIS A 263 32.12 20.88 -1.56
N ASN A 264 32.19 19.54 -1.59
CA ASN A 264 31.12 18.64 -2.03
C ASN A 264 30.44 17.99 -0.83
N GLU A 265 30.15 18.80 0.20
CA GLU A 265 29.54 18.28 1.42
C GLU A 265 28.18 17.64 1.10
N VAL A 266 28.11 16.32 1.20
CA VAL A 266 26.88 15.55 1.05
C VAL A 266 26.24 15.40 2.43
N THR A 267 25.03 15.93 2.59
CA THR A 267 24.36 15.98 3.90
C THR A 267 23.77 14.62 4.28
N PRO A 268 24.10 14.06 5.46
CA PRO A 268 23.59 12.76 5.88
C PRO A 268 22.05 12.67 5.94
N ILE A 269 21.51 11.49 5.65
CA ILE A 269 20.06 11.19 5.73
C ILE A 269 19.82 9.78 6.29
N ILE A 270 18.81 9.64 7.16
CA ILE A 270 18.31 8.34 7.62
C ILE A 270 16.93 8.09 7.01
N ILE A 271 16.70 6.88 6.49
CA ILE A 271 15.44 6.44 5.89
C ILE A 271 15.03 5.14 6.57
N LEU A 272 13.91 5.17 7.29
CA LEU A 272 13.36 4.01 7.98
C LEU A 272 12.07 3.55 7.29
N ASP A 273 11.99 2.26 6.98
CA ASP A 273 10.78 1.59 6.48
C ASP A 273 10.14 0.73 7.59
N SER A 274 8.85 0.48 7.48
CA SER A 274 8.04 -0.33 8.40
C SER A 274 8.23 0.04 9.89
N CYS A 275 8.06 1.32 10.23
CA CYS A 275 8.28 1.84 11.58
C CYS A 275 7.14 1.60 12.58
N GLU A 276 6.15 0.75 12.26
CA GLU A 276 4.98 0.42 13.11
C GLU A 276 5.41 0.09 14.55
N ALA A 277 6.40 -0.81 14.67
CA ALA A 277 6.91 -1.28 15.96
C ALA A 277 7.45 -0.15 16.85
N LEU A 278 7.92 0.95 16.27
CA LEU A 278 8.41 2.11 17.03
C LEU A 278 7.29 3.10 17.36
N ALA A 279 6.29 3.21 16.49
CA ALA A 279 5.16 4.09 16.70
C ALA A 279 4.20 3.56 17.77
N GLU A 280 4.08 2.23 17.91
CA GLU A 280 3.18 1.57 18.85
C GLU A 280 3.68 1.51 20.31
N HIS A 281 4.96 1.83 20.53
CA HIS A 281 5.56 1.78 21.87
C HIS A 281 5.75 3.19 22.41
N ASP A 282 5.23 3.42 23.62
CA ASP A 282 5.43 4.67 24.35
C ASP A 282 6.85 4.77 24.90
N HIS A 283 7.43 5.96 24.80
CA HIS A 283 8.68 6.31 25.45
C HIS A 283 8.45 6.50 26.96
N ALA A 284 9.29 5.85 27.77
CA ALA A 284 9.09 5.77 29.22
C ALA A 284 9.12 7.14 29.96
N PHE A 285 9.80 8.15 29.39
CA PHE A 285 10.09 9.40 30.12
C PHE A 285 9.74 10.70 29.38
N LEU A 286 9.48 10.64 28.07
CA LEU A 286 9.25 11.83 27.26
C LEU A 286 7.75 11.95 27.08
N VAL A 287 7.19 13.12 27.41
CA VAL A 287 5.76 13.39 27.31
C VAL A 287 5.52 14.68 26.55
N HIS A 288 4.50 14.69 25.69
CA HIS A 288 4.09 15.86 24.95
C HIS A 288 3.60 16.94 25.89
N LYS A 289 4.09 18.18 25.72
CA LYS A 289 3.68 19.29 26.60
C LYS A 289 2.22 19.69 26.38
N SER A 290 1.72 19.55 25.16
CA SER A 290 0.35 19.92 24.78
C SER A 290 -0.69 18.94 25.33
N SER A 291 -0.45 17.64 25.16
CA SER A 291 -1.43 16.58 25.44
C SER A 291 -1.17 15.81 26.74
N GLY A 292 0.05 15.87 27.28
CA GLY A 292 0.49 15.06 28.42
C GLY A 292 0.69 13.57 28.10
N LYS A 293 0.44 13.16 26.84
CA LYS A 293 0.67 11.78 26.40
C LYS A 293 2.18 11.51 26.28
N PRO A 294 2.65 10.28 26.55
CA PRO A 294 4.00 9.89 26.19
C PRO A 294 4.27 10.11 24.70
N TYR A 295 5.50 10.52 24.37
CA TYR A 295 6.01 10.40 23.00
C TYR A 295 6.08 8.91 22.65
N SER A 296 5.85 8.55 21.39
CA SER A 296 6.23 7.23 20.89
C SER A 296 7.75 7.08 20.81
N LEU A 297 8.26 5.83 20.77
CA LEU A 297 9.68 5.58 20.51
C LEU A 297 10.12 6.11 19.14
N LEU A 298 9.22 6.10 18.14
CA LEU A 298 9.49 6.68 16.83
C LEU A 298 9.74 8.19 16.92
N GLU A 299 8.89 8.93 17.61
CA GLU A 299 9.05 10.38 17.75
C GLU A 299 10.28 10.72 18.58
N ALA A 300 10.53 9.99 19.66
CA ALA A 300 11.74 10.14 20.47
C ALA A 300 12.99 9.88 19.63
N PHE A 301 12.98 8.84 18.77
CA PHE A 301 14.07 8.55 17.84
C PHE A 301 14.31 9.68 16.83
N CYS A 302 13.25 10.22 16.22
CA CYS A 302 13.34 11.38 15.35
C CYS A 302 13.91 12.63 16.07
N LEU A 303 13.59 12.80 17.36
CA LEU A 303 14.14 13.87 18.21
C LEU A 303 15.60 13.65 18.66
N ALA A 304 16.17 12.46 18.49
CA ALA A 304 17.59 12.24 18.76
C ALA A 304 18.49 12.62 17.57
N ILE A 305 17.93 12.72 16.36
CA ILE A 305 18.64 13.09 15.13
C ILE A 305 19.21 14.51 15.25
N PRO A 306 20.52 14.75 15.28
CA PRO A 306 21.06 16.09 15.48
C PRO A 306 20.62 17.08 14.39
N SER A 307 20.53 18.34 14.74
CA SER A 307 20.26 19.43 13.80
C SER A 307 21.51 19.73 12.96
N PRO A 308 21.41 20.02 11.65
CA PRO A 308 20.20 20.15 10.82
C PRO A 308 19.90 18.89 9.97
N TYR A 309 20.19 17.69 10.47
CA TYR A 309 20.12 16.47 9.67
C TYR A 309 18.68 16.01 9.39
N ARG A 310 18.56 15.06 8.46
CA ARG A 310 17.30 14.69 7.81
C ARG A 310 16.92 13.24 8.14
N ILE A 311 15.65 13.01 8.41
CA ILE A 311 15.09 11.67 8.54
C ILE A 311 13.77 11.53 7.76
N LEU A 312 13.64 10.42 7.02
CA LEU A 312 12.41 9.96 6.41
C LEU A 312 11.93 8.71 7.17
N VAL A 313 10.75 8.77 7.74
CA VAL A 313 10.12 7.60 8.37
C VAL A 313 8.89 7.17 7.59
N VAL A 314 8.82 5.88 7.29
CA VAL A 314 7.77 5.31 6.46
C VAL A 314 7.22 4.10 7.19
N GLY A 315 5.89 4.01 7.23
CA GLY A 315 5.23 2.87 7.80
C GLY A 315 3.73 3.00 7.73
N THR A 316 3.09 2.13 8.46
CA THR A 316 1.69 2.19 8.77
C THR A 316 1.57 2.58 10.24
N ALA A 317 0.57 3.37 10.61
CA ALA A 317 0.45 3.92 11.96
C ALA A 317 1.61 4.85 12.39
N THR A 318 2.46 5.31 11.48
CA THR A 318 3.61 6.19 11.80
C THR A 318 3.16 7.64 11.91
N GLN A 319 2.28 7.92 12.87
CA GLN A 319 1.84 9.28 13.18
C GLN A 319 2.91 9.97 14.03
N ILE A 320 3.16 11.25 13.72
CA ILE A 320 3.99 12.13 14.53
C ILE A 320 3.07 13.27 14.99
N ASP A 321 2.97 13.48 16.30
CA ASP A 321 2.12 14.52 16.87
C ASP A 321 2.74 15.91 16.61
N MET A 322 2.25 16.54 15.54
CA MET A 322 2.65 17.89 15.15
C MET A 322 1.97 18.99 16.00
N SER A 323 1.24 18.65 17.07
CA SER A 323 0.62 19.63 17.96
C SER A 323 1.54 20.09 19.10
N ASP A 324 2.63 19.35 19.39
CA ASP A 324 3.52 19.71 20.50
C ASP A 324 4.45 20.87 20.11
N PRO A 325 4.37 22.02 20.79
CA PRO A 325 5.25 23.16 20.53
C PRO A 325 6.74 22.83 20.73
N VAL A 326 7.10 21.84 21.56
CA VAL A 326 8.51 21.44 21.77
C VAL A 326 9.08 20.81 20.51
N LEU A 327 8.37 19.85 19.92
CA LEU A 327 8.75 19.20 18.68
C LEU A 327 8.88 20.24 17.56
N LEU A 328 7.90 21.13 17.42
CA LEU A 328 7.88 22.18 16.39
C LEU A 328 8.98 23.24 16.57
N ALA A 329 9.43 23.48 17.80
CA ALA A 329 10.51 24.43 18.07
C ALA A 329 11.85 23.94 17.50
N VAL A 330 12.10 22.63 17.48
CA VAL A 330 13.41 22.06 17.11
C VAL A 330 13.41 21.26 15.81
N THR A 331 12.25 21.06 15.19
CA THR A 331 12.08 20.26 13.97
C THR A 331 11.22 20.95 12.92
N ASN A 332 11.44 20.58 11.65
CA ASN A 332 10.50 20.78 10.56
C ASN A 332 9.85 19.42 10.26
N ALA A 333 8.70 19.16 10.87
CA ALA A 333 7.93 17.95 10.61
C ALA A 333 7.02 18.15 9.38
N ILE A 334 7.10 17.22 8.42
CA ILE A 334 6.37 17.28 7.15
C ILE A 334 5.64 15.95 6.95
N ASP A 335 4.31 15.99 7.09
CA ASP A 335 3.44 14.89 6.69
C ASP A 335 3.34 14.86 5.16
N ILE A 336 3.90 13.83 4.54
CA ILE A 336 3.80 13.60 3.10
C ILE A 336 2.39 13.12 2.72
N GLY A 337 1.62 12.63 3.69
CA GLY A 337 0.30 12.09 3.53
C GLY A 337 0.28 10.61 3.12
N PRO A 338 -0.91 10.00 3.13
CA PRO A 338 -1.06 8.60 2.75
C PRO A 338 -0.93 8.42 1.25
N LEU A 339 -0.23 7.35 0.84
CA LEU A 339 -0.23 6.90 -0.55
C LEU A 339 -1.63 6.37 -0.89
N SER A 340 -2.34 7.10 -1.73
CA SER A 340 -3.69 6.73 -2.19
C SER A 340 -3.62 5.48 -3.07
N PRO A 341 -4.69 4.66 -3.16
CA PRO A 341 -4.76 3.63 -4.19
C PRO A 341 -4.52 4.23 -5.60
N LEU A 342 -4.04 3.41 -6.52
CA LEU A 342 -3.87 3.83 -7.91
C LEU A 342 -5.25 4.10 -8.51
N SER A 343 -5.34 5.07 -9.42
CA SER A 343 -6.50 5.18 -10.29
C SER A 343 -6.57 4.00 -11.26
N GLU A 344 -7.66 3.91 -12.02
CA GLU A 344 -7.78 2.94 -13.11
C GLU A 344 -6.66 3.12 -14.15
N GLN A 345 -6.36 4.37 -14.54
CA GLN A 345 -5.27 4.68 -15.45
C GLN A 345 -3.90 4.36 -14.82
N GLY A 346 -3.73 4.67 -13.54
CA GLY A 346 -2.50 4.32 -12.80
C GLY A 346 -2.30 2.81 -12.70
N THR A 347 -3.38 2.04 -12.59
CA THR A 347 -3.38 0.58 -12.59
C THR A 347 -2.94 0.04 -13.95
N LEU A 348 -3.54 0.51 -15.04
CA LEU A 348 -3.14 0.19 -16.41
C LEU A 348 -1.65 0.48 -16.66
N SER A 349 -1.19 1.67 -16.28
CA SER A 349 0.22 2.05 -16.39
C SER A 349 1.13 1.19 -15.50
N ALA A 350 0.66 0.73 -14.34
CA ALA A 350 1.46 -0.13 -13.45
C ALA A 350 1.69 -1.51 -14.07
N PHE A 351 0.65 -2.13 -14.62
CA PHE A 351 0.79 -3.40 -15.33
C PHE A 351 1.76 -3.26 -16.50
N ARG A 352 1.57 -2.26 -17.35
CA ARG A 352 2.37 -2.08 -18.56
C ARG A 352 3.81 -1.66 -18.29
N GLU A 353 4.02 -0.65 -17.45
CA GLU A 353 5.33 0.01 -17.32
C GLU A 353 6.12 -0.41 -16.09
N SER A 354 5.44 -0.88 -15.04
CA SER A 354 6.10 -1.23 -13.77
C SER A 354 6.29 -2.73 -13.62
N TRP A 355 5.33 -3.53 -14.09
CA TRP A 355 5.38 -4.99 -13.99
C TRP A 355 5.56 -5.69 -15.33
N GLU A 356 5.72 -4.93 -16.41
CA GLU A 356 6.00 -5.42 -17.77
C GLU A 356 5.03 -6.54 -18.18
N THR A 357 3.77 -6.34 -17.81
CA THR A 357 2.67 -7.29 -17.93
C THR A 357 1.68 -6.76 -18.97
N GLU A 358 1.52 -7.48 -20.07
CA GLU A 358 0.51 -7.17 -21.08
C GLU A 358 -0.85 -7.72 -20.65
N ILE A 359 -1.80 -6.83 -20.38
CA ILE A 359 -3.19 -7.17 -20.12
C ILE A 359 -4.11 -6.27 -20.93
N GLY A 360 -5.24 -6.81 -21.39
CA GLY A 360 -6.29 -6.03 -22.02
C GLY A 360 -6.87 -4.98 -21.06
N SER A 361 -7.33 -3.85 -21.61
CA SER A 361 -7.87 -2.74 -20.81
C SER A 361 -9.03 -3.15 -19.92
N ASP A 362 -9.91 -4.02 -20.43
CA ASP A 362 -11.13 -4.43 -19.73
C ASP A 362 -10.80 -5.33 -18.55
N VAL A 363 -9.82 -6.24 -18.72
CA VAL A 363 -9.29 -7.06 -17.63
C VAL A 363 -8.62 -6.17 -16.58
N ALA A 364 -7.80 -5.20 -17.00
CA ALA A 364 -7.15 -4.28 -16.07
C ALA A 364 -8.16 -3.47 -15.24
N ARG A 365 -9.24 -2.98 -15.88
CA ARG A 365 -10.34 -2.26 -15.22
C ARG A 365 -11.07 -3.15 -14.23
N LEU A 366 -11.35 -4.40 -14.59
CA LEU A 366 -11.94 -5.37 -13.66
C LEU A 366 -11.03 -5.62 -12.45
N LEU A 367 -9.73 -5.86 -12.69
CA LEU A 367 -8.73 -6.03 -11.65
C LEU A 367 -8.59 -4.79 -10.75
N PHE A 368 -8.68 -3.60 -11.33
CA PHE A 368 -8.72 -2.35 -10.58
C PHE A 368 -9.91 -2.32 -9.62
N HIS A 369 -11.13 -2.64 -10.08
CA HIS A 369 -12.32 -2.66 -9.23
C HIS A 369 -12.26 -3.76 -8.15
N TRP A 370 -11.63 -4.89 -8.44
CA TRP A 370 -11.45 -5.99 -7.48
C TRP A 370 -10.38 -5.72 -6.43
N ALA A 371 -9.26 -5.13 -6.82
CA ALA A 371 -8.15 -4.81 -5.93
C ALA A 371 -8.30 -3.43 -5.28
N GLY A 372 -9.32 -2.64 -5.66
CA GLY A 372 -9.52 -1.27 -5.21
C GLY A 372 -8.34 -0.35 -5.52
N GLY A 373 -7.58 -0.62 -6.59
CA GLY A 373 -6.36 0.11 -6.94
C GLY A 373 -5.17 -0.11 -6.00
N VAL A 374 -5.23 -1.09 -5.07
CA VAL A 374 -4.15 -1.33 -4.11
C VAL A 374 -2.95 -1.99 -4.81
N PRO A 375 -1.76 -1.35 -4.85
CA PRO A 375 -0.62 -1.84 -5.63
C PRO A 375 -0.15 -3.25 -5.28
N TRP A 376 -0.12 -3.62 -4.00
CA TRP A 376 0.32 -4.97 -3.60
C TRP A 376 -0.62 -6.05 -4.11
N LEU A 377 -1.94 -5.85 -4.02
CA LEU A 377 -2.91 -6.79 -4.55
C LEU A 377 -2.74 -6.91 -6.05
N LEU A 378 -2.84 -5.80 -6.79
CA LEU A 378 -2.65 -5.76 -8.24
C LEU A 378 -1.36 -6.45 -8.69
N ARG A 379 -0.25 -6.21 -7.97
CA ARG A 379 1.03 -6.86 -8.23
C ARG A 379 1.00 -8.36 -7.95
N HIS A 380 0.34 -8.79 -6.88
CA HIS A 380 0.18 -10.20 -6.57
C HIS A 380 -0.60 -10.91 -7.68
N ILE A 381 -1.64 -10.26 -8.21
CA ILE A 381 -2.38 -10.73 -9.39
C ILE A 381 -1.47 -10.83 -10.61
N ALA A 382 -0.61 -9.83 -10.85
CA ALA A 382 0.33 -9.82 -11.98
C ALA A 382 1.38 -10.94 -11.90
N HIS A 383 2.00 -11.14 -10.73
CA HIS A 383 3.19 -12.01 -10.61
C HIS A 383 2.93 -13.46 -10.26
N ALA A 384 1.85 -13.78 -9.56
CA ALA A 384 1.51 -15.18 -9.42
C ALA A 384 1.25 -15.68 -10.84
N ASN A 385 2.02 -16.68 -11.33
CA ASN A 385 2.15 -17.25 -12.71
C ASN A 385 0.81 -17.60 -13.40
N HIS A 386 -0.13 -16.68 -13.33
CA HIS A 386 -1.52 -16.78 -13.65
C HIS A 386 -1.75 -16.08 -14.98
N LEU A 387 -0.91 -15.12 -15.37
CA LEU A 387 -0.94 -14.55 -16.72
C LEU A 387 -0.58 -15.57 -17.79
N GLU A 388 0.37 -16.47 -17.52
CA GLU A 388 0.63 -17.61 -18.41
C GLU A 388 -0.60 -18.53 -18.50
N LEU A 389 -1.33 -18.73 -17.39
CA LEU A 389 -2.61 -19.43 -17.40
C LEU A 389 -3.69 -18.61 -18.13
N PHE A 390 -3.75 -17.29 -17.96
CA PHE A 390 -4.68 -16.41 -18.67
C PHE A 390 -4.44 -16.54 -20.16
N HIS A 391 -3.21 -16.40 -20.65
CA HIS A 391 -2.89 -16.56 -22.07
C HIS A 391 -3.21 -17.98 -22.58
N GLN A 392 -2.91 -19.02 -21.80
CA GLN A 392 -3.29 -20.40 -22.16
C GLN A 392 -4.82 -20.61 -22.18
N PHE A 393 -5.57 -19.98 -21.28
CA PHE A 393 -7.04 -20.05 -21.24
C PHE A 393 -7.70 -19.12 -22.26
N GLU A 394 -7.07 -18.02 -22.63
CA GLU A 394 -7.50 -17.13 -23.71
C GLU A 394 -7.42 -17.87 -25.04
N GLU A 395 -6.34 -18.61 -25.28
CA GLU A 395 -6.19 -19.48 -26.46
C GLU A 395 -7.15 -20.68 -26.47
N VAL A 396 -7.45 -21.29 -25.31
CA VAL A 396 -8.22 -22.56 -25.24
C VAL A 396 -9.71 -22.36 -24.97
N THR A 397 -10.10 -21.34 -24.22
CA THR A 397 -11.47 -21.19 -23.69
C THR A 397 -12.18 -19.89 -24.08
N GLN A 398 -11.51 -18.92 -24.72
CA GLN A 398 -12.09 -17.60 -25.03
C GLN A 398 -12.85 -16.98 -23.83
N CYS A 399 -12.42 -17.26 -22.60
CA CYS A 399 -13.13 -16.84 -21.39
C CYS A 399 -12.12 -16.51 -20.26
N PRO A 400 -11.72 -15.24 -20.10
CA PRO A 400 -10.84 -14.74 -19.04
C PRO A 400 -11.39 -15.00 -17.64
N GLY A 401 -12.69 -15.25 -17.51
CA GLY A 401 -13.34 -15.44 -16.22
C GLY A 401 -12.74 -16.56 -15.37
N VAL A 402 -12.48 -17.73 -15.93
CA VAL A 402 -12.06 -18.90 -15.13
C VAL A 402 -10.77 -18.61 -14.35
N ALA A 403 -9.81 -17.91 -14.95
CA ALA A 403 -8.56 -17.56 -14.29
C ALA A 403 -8.75 -16.52 -13.16
N LEU A 404 -9.68 -15.59 -13.31
CA LEU A 404 -10.06 -14.63 -12.26
C LEU A 404 -10.71 -15.32 -11.05
N PHE A 405 -11.56 -16.32 -11.28
CA PHE A 405 -12.15 -17.10 -10.19
C PHE A 405 -11.08 -17.83 -9.37
N TRP A 406 -10.14 -18.52 -10.03
CA TRP A 406 -9.02 -19.18 -9.33
C TRP A 406 -8.20 -18.21 -8.49
N LEU A 407 -8.02 -16.99 -9.00
CA LEU A 407 -7.30 -15.93 -8.31
C LEU A 407 -8.02 -15.48 -7.04
N SER A 408 -9.33 -15.21 -7.13
CA SER A 408 -10.15 -14.80 -5.98
C SER A 408 -10.15 -15.87 -4.88
N ARG A 409 -10.32 -17.14 -5.26
CA ARG A 409 -10.31 -18.27 -4.33
C ARG A 409 -8.94 -18.43 -3.69
N ARG A 410 -7.86 -18.19 -4.42
CA ARG A 410 -6.50 -18.33 -3.90
C ARG A 410 -6.15 -17.21 -2.92
N VAL A 411 -6.40 -15.94 -3.27
CA VAL A 411 -6.19 -14.78 -2.39
C VAL A 411 -7.03 -14.97 -1.12
N ALA A 412 -8.31 -15.32 -1.26
CA ALA A 412 -9.16 -15.61 -0.13
C ALA A 412 -8.70 -16.82 0.69
N SER A 413 -8.15 -17.87 0.07
CA SER A 413 -7.65 -19.06 0.78
C SER A 413 -6.30 -18.87 1.47
N SER A 414 -5.42 -18.02 0.93
CA SER A 414 -4.18 -17.64 1.60
C SER A 414 -4.45 -16.74 2.80
N ASP A 415 -5.52 -15.93 2.72
CA ASP A 415 -5.91 -14.99 3.78
C ASP A 415 -7.02 -15.51 4.71
N GLN A 416 -7.59 -16.70 4.46
CA GLN A 416 -8.67 -17.31 5.26
C GLN A 416 -8.29 -17.52 6.74
N GLN A 417 -7.00 -17.50 7.08
CA GLN A 417 -6.54 -17.55 8.49
C GLN A 417 -6.82 -16.25 9.29
N TYR A 418 -7.23 -15.16 8.63
CA TYR A 418 -7.45 -13.85 9.24
C TYR A 418 -8.80 -13.73 9.97
N VAL A 419 -9.90 -14.12 9.31
CA VAL A 419 -11.26 -13.86 9.82
C VAL A 419 -11.65 -14.81 10.95
N ASP A 420 -11.17 -16.05 10.93
CA ASP A 420 -11.57 -17.07 11.91
C ASP A 420 -10.97 -16.85 13.32
N ASN A 421 -9.97 -15.99 13.47
CA ASN A 421 -9.24 -15.85 14.75
C ASN A 421 -9.41 -14.49 15.46
N ASP A 422 -10.04 -13.50 14.84
CA ASP A 422 -10.22 -12.17 15.44
C ASP A 422 -11.69 -11.73 15.40
N GLU A 423 -12.52 -12.45 16.18
CA GLU A 423 -13.94 -12.13 16.35
C GLU A 423 -14.18 -10.69 16.82
N VAL A 424 -13.18 -10.05 17.43
CA VAL A 424 -13.25 -8.67 17.95
C VAL A 424 -13.23 -7.65 16.81
N LEU A 425 -12.39 -7.86 15.80
CA LEU A 425 -12.29 -6.96 14.64
C LEU A 425 -13.37 -7.19 13.59
N PHE A 426 -13.86 -8.43 13.45
CA PHE A 426 -14.85 -8.82 12.43
C PHE A 426 -15.97 -7.78 12.20
N PRO A 427 -16.67 -7.27 13.24
CA PRO A 427 -17.79 -6.35 13.05
C PRO A 427 -17.39 -5.05 12.33
N HIS A 428 -16.19 -4.54 12.61
CA HIS A 428 -15.64 -3.33 12.00
C HIS A 428 -15.19 -3.61 10.57
N VAL A 429 -14.50 -4.73 10.33
CA VAL A 429 -14.06 -5.16 9.00
C VAL A 429 -15.24 -5.28 8.05
N TYR A 430 -16.28 -5.98 8.49
CA TYR A 430 -17.47 -6.22 7.70
C TYR A 430 -18.20 -4.91 7.36
N SER A 431 -18.31 -4.02 8.32
CA SER A 431 -18.94 -2.71 8.11
C SER A 431 -18.13 -1.83 7.16
N CYS A 432 -16.80 -1.90 7.21
CA CYS A 432 -15.91 -1.27 6.23
C CYS A 432 -16.07 -1.86 4.83
N LEU A 433 -16.25 -3.18 4.71
CA LEU A 433 -16.57 -3.83 3.43
C LEU A 433 -17.89 -3.29 2.87
N LEU A 434 -18.96 -3.22 3.66
CA LEU A 434 -20.23 -2.66 3.23
C LEU A 434 -20.09 -1.20 2.78
N ALA A 435 -19.37 -0.38 3.57
CA ALA A 435 -19.14 1.02 3.26
C ALA A 435 -18.36 1.19 1.94
N SER A 436 -17.30 0.40 1.74
CA SER A 436 -16.51 0.38 0.50
C SER A 436 -17.33 -0.06 -0.71
N SER A 437 -17.99 -1.21 -0.60
CA SER A 437 -18.78 -1.82 -1.67
C SER A 437 -19.88 -0.89 -2.15
N THR A 438 -20.42 -0.10 -1.21
CA THR A 438 -21.46 0.87 -1.50
C THR A 438 -20.96 2.27 -1.77
N LYS A 439 -19.64 2.51 -1.79
CA LYS A 439 -19.00 3.82 -2.01
C LYS A 439 -19.48 4.91 -1.03
N LEU A 440 -19.78 4.52 0.21
CA LEU A 440 -20.20 5.41 1.29
C LEU A 440 -19.18 6.53 1.50
N ARG A 441 -19.66 7.77 1.53
CA ARG A 441 -18.84 8.91 1.91
C ARG A 441 -18.66 8.90 3.42
N VAL A 442 -17.42 8.82 3.84
CA VAL A 442 -16.99 8.96 5.23
C VAL A 442 -16.50 10.41 5.37
N ARG A 443 -17.07 11.19 6.30
CA ARG A 443 -16.81 12.64 6.38
C ARG A 443 -15.39 12.91 6.84
N SER A 444 -14.91 12.08 7.76
CA SER A 444 -13.55 12.12 8.29
C SER A 444 -13.03 10.71 8.54
N SER A 445 -11.72 10.48 8.41
CA SER A 445 -11.14 9.21 8.84
C SER A 445 -11.37 8.95 10.34
N SER A 446 -11.59 9.99 11.14
CA SER A 446 -11.96 9.90 12.56
C SER A 446 -13.43 9.53 12.81
N ASP A 447 -14.25 9.35 11.76
CA ASP A 447 -15.64 8.92 11.93
C ASP A 447 -15.68 7.50 12.48
N ARG A 448 -16.60 7.24 13.41
CA ARG A 448 -16.84 5.90 13.98
C ARG A 448 -17.43 4.97 12.92
N VAL A 449 -16.91 3.75 12.86
CA VAL A 449 -17.47 2.69 12.02
C VAL A 449 -18.78 2.21 12.64
N ALA A 450 -19.86 2.27 11.87
CA ALA A 450 -21.15 1.76 12.32
C ALA A 450 -21.09 0.23 12.43
N VAL A 451 -21.44 -0.33 13.58
CA VAL A 451 -21.38 -1.78 13.84
C VAL A 451 -22.76 -2.29 14.22
N ASN A 452 -23.13 -3.46 13.69
CA ASN A 452 -24.37 -4.15 14.04
C ASN A 452 -24.55 -4.21 15.57
N PRO A 453 -25.66 -3.70 16.12
CA PRO A 453 -25.92 -3.72 17.56
C PRO A 453 -25.77 -5.10 18.18
N LEU A 454 -26.11 -6.18 17.46
CA LEU A 454 -25.99 -7.57 17.93
C LEU A 454 -24.53 -8.05 18.06
N TRP A 455 -23.58 -7.34 17.46
CA TRP A 455 -22.16 -7.67 17.51
C TRP A 455 -21.39 -6.84 18.53
N ARG A 456 -22.03 -5.87 19.19
CA ARG A 456 -21.35 -4.97 20.14
C ARG A 456 -20.73 -5.71 21.33
N ASP A 457 -21.35 -6.81 21.75
CA ASP A 457 -20.84 -7.63 22.87
C ASP A 457 -19.55 -8.38 22.53
N LEU A 458 -19.24 -8.56 21.23
CA LEU A 458 -17.99 -9.17 20.75
C LEU A 458 -16.84 -8.18 20.76
N CYS A 459 -17.14 -6.88 20.71
CA CYS A 459 -16.16 -5.83 20.82
C CYS A 459 -15.76 -5.67 22.29
N SER A 460 -14.74 -6.41 22.70
CA SER A 460 -14.23 -6.55 24.08
C SER A 460 -13.86 -5.25 24.81
N SER A 461 -13.88 -4.10 24.13
CA SER A 461 -13.50 -2.80 24.67
C SER A 461 -14.65 -1.78 24.81
N HIS A 462 -15.89 -2.08 24.39
CA HIS A 462 -16.94 -1.06 24.13
C HIS A 462 -16.48 0.10 23.22
N HIS A 463 -15.27 0.05 22.68
CA HIS A 463 -14.66 1.11 21.88
C HIS A 463 -14.99 0.83 20.43
N VAL A 464 -15.97 1.57 19.91
CA VAL A 464 -16.26 1.58 18.48
C VAL A 464 -15.08 2.23 17.76
N LEU A 465 -14.38 1.46 16.93
CA LEU A 465 -13.24 1.95 16.17
C LEU A 465 -13.69 2.99 15.13
N THR A 466 -12.83 3.96 14.89
CA THR A 466 -12.92 4.90 13.76
C THR A 466 -12.36 4.28 12.48
N TYR A 467 -12.61 4.87 11.31
CA TYR A 467 -12.02 4.37 10.06
C TYR A 467 -10.49 4.46 10.04
N ASP A 468 -9.90 5.48 10.68
CA ASP A 468 -8.46 5.64 10.84
C ASP A 468 -7.90 4.55 11.78
N GLU A 469 -8.60 4.29 12.88
CA GLU A 469 -8.26 3.20 13.79
C GLU A 469 -8.42 1.84 13.12
N VAL A 470 -9.47 1.58 12.32
CA VAL A 470 -9.59 0.33 11.58
C VAL A 470 -8.44 0.20 10.59
N MET A 471 -8.13 1.25 9.83
CA MET A 471 -6.98 1.26 8.93
C MET A 471 -5.68 0.91 9.69
N THR A 472 -5.50 1.45 10.90
CA THR A 472 -4.36 1.21 11.81
C THR A 472 -4.37 -0.15 12.52
N HIS A 473 -5.52 -0.66 12.95
CA HIS A 473 -5.68 -1.90 13.73
C HIS A 473 -5.79 -3.15 12.86
N SER A 474 -6.20 -2.99 11.60
CA SER A 474 -6.05 -4.03 10.58
C SER A 474 -4.64 -4.59 10.53
N LEU A 475 -3.68 -3.78 10.97
CA LEU A 475 -2.25 -4.02 10.94
C LEU A 475 -1.80 -4.63 12.25
N GLY A 476 -2.44 -5.73 12.66
CA GLY A 476 -1.81 -6.63 13.61
C GLY A 476 -0.40 -6.91 13.10
N SER A 477 0.58 -6.44 13.86
CA SER A 477 2.03 -6.58 13.66
C SER A 477 2.38 -7.87 12.94
N TYR A 478 3.43 -7.84 12.10
CA TYR A 478 4.08 -9.08 11.66
C TYR A 478 4.50 -9.85 12.91
N HIS A 479 3.65 -10.76 13.38
CA HIS A 479 4.02 -11.68 14.42
C HIS A 479 4.80 -12.78 13.70
N PRO A 480 6.11 -12.92 13.94
CA PRO A 480 6.96 -13.85 13.19
C PRO A 480 6.48 -15.31 13.28
N LEU A 481 5.62 -15.62 14.25
CA LEU A 481 5.03 -16.95 14.44
C LEU A 481 3.63 -17.14 13.83
N THR A 482 2.90 -16.08 13.41
CA THR A 482 1.52 -16.24 12.88
C THR A 482 1.35 -15.86 11.41
N GLY A 483 2.32 -15.18 10.78
CA GLY A 483 2.28 -14.92 9.33
C GLY A 483 1.10 -14.06 8.85
N ARG A 484 0.45 -13.29 9.74
CA ARG A 484 -0.76 -12.50 9.43
C ARG A 484 -0.40 -11.22 8.67
N LEU A 485 -0.96 -11.03 7.47
CA LEU A 485 -0.65 -9.89 6.59
C LEU A 485 -1.90 -9.39 5.82
N ALA A 486 -2.75 -8.55 6.40
CA ALA A 486 -3.72 -7.81 5.57
C ALA A 486 -4.09 -6.45 6.16
N SER A 487 -3.96 -5.40 5.35
CA SER A 487 -4.61 -4.11 5.63
C SER A 487 -6.04 -4.21 5.14
N ILE A 488 -7.04 -3.93 5.99
CA ILE A 488 -8.46 -4.09 5.64
C ILE A 488 -8.87 -3.08 4.56
N GLY A 489 -8.29 -1.88 4.56
CA GLY A 489 -8.61 -0.89 3.53
C GLY A 489 -7.73 0.36 3.58
N ALA A 490 -8.07 1.31 2.73
CA ALA A 490 -7.42 2.62 2.61
C ALA A 490 -8.47 3.73 2.54
N TYR A 491 -8.27 4.81 3.30
CA TYR A 491 -9.11 6.00 3.18
C TYR A 491 -8.59 6.92 2.07
N ASP A 492 -9.40 7.14 1.05
CA ASP A 492 -9.14 8.14 0.01
C ASP A 492 -9.72 9.50 0.43
N ARG A 493 -8.83 10.41 0.80
CA ARG A 493 -9.18 11.79 1.20
C ARG A 493 -9.82 12.59 0.08
N LYS A 494 -9.52 12.32 -1.19
CA LYS A 494 -10.05 13.11 -2.32
C LYS A 494 -11.52 12.79 -2.58
N THR A 495 -11.89 11.51 -2.48
CA THR A 495 -13.27 11.07 -2.68
C THR A 495 -14.05 10.93 -1.38
N CYS A 496 -13.38 11.09 -0.24
CA CYS A 496 -13.92 10.85 1.10
C CYS A 496 -14.49 9.44 1.24
N ARG A 497 -13.80 8.44 0.70
CA ARG A 497 -14.26 7.03 0.69
C ARG A 497 -13.28 6.13 1.38
N PHE A 498 -13.80 5.14 2.09
CA PHE A 498 -13.01 4.04 2.59
C PHE A 498 -13.03 2.90 1.57
N VAL A 499 -11.87 2.48 1.08
CA VAL A 499 -11.70 1.47 0.04
C VAL A 499 -11.22 0.18 0.67
N VAL A 500 -12.07 -0.83 0.61
CA VAL A 500 -11.81 -2.23 0.96
C VAL A 500 -11.85 -3.03 -0.34
N PRO A 501 -10.73 -3.64 -0.76
CA PRO A 501 -10.68 -4.49 -1.95
C PRO A 501 -11.64 -5.69 -1.82
N PRO A 502 -12.63 -5.84 -2.71
CA PRO A 502 -13.57 -6.95 -2.65
C PRO A 502 -12.90 -8.34 -2.66
N ILE A 503 -11.78 -8.47 -3.37
CA ILE A 503 -11.04 -9.75 -3.50
C ILE A 503 -10.55 -10.32 -2.17
N MET A 504 -10.46 -9.48 -1.12
CA MET A 504 -10.06 -9.93 0.21
C MET A 504 -11.16 -10.70 0.95
N PHE A 505 -12.38 -10.73 0.42
CA PHE A 505 -13.51 -11.37 1.07
C PHE A 505 -14.09 -12.45 0.18
N ALA A 506 -14.20 -13.65 0.72
CA ALA A 506 -15.00 -14.71 0.12
C ALA A 506 -16.19 -15.02 1.03
N ASP A 507 -17.29 -15.48 0.46
CA ASP A 507 -18.45 -15.93 1.22
C ASP A 507 -18.08 -17.01 2.23
N SER A 508 -17.14 -17.88 1.86
CA SER A 508 -16.63 -18.93 2.75
C SER A 508 -15.85 -18.39 3.96
N ALA A 509 -15.29 -17.17 3.88
CA ALA A 509 -14.68 -16.50 5.02
C ALA A 509 -15.73 -15.83 5.92
N MET A 510 -16.96 -15.64 5.43
CA MET A 510 -18.11 -15.20 6.23
C MET A 510 -18.80 -16.41 6.86
N THR A 511 -18.09 -17.13 7.72
CA THR A 511 -18.58 -18.35 8.39
C THR A 511 -19.69 -18.10 9.40
N ARG A 512 -19.89 -16.84 9.79
CA ARG A 512 -20.91 -16.42 10.75
C ARG A 512 -22.31 -16.40 10.13
N ARG A 513 -23.25 -17.09 10.77
CA ARG A 513 -24.65 -17.22 10.30
C ARG A 513 -25.48 -15.94 10.39
N ASP A 514 -24.99 -14.92 11.11
CA ASP A 514 -25.68 -13.66 11.35
C ASP A 514 -25.24 -12.54 10.38
N VAL A 515 -24.45 -12.88 9.36
CA VAL A 515 -24.03 -11.95 8.32
C VAL A 515 -25.20 -11.65 7.38
N PRO A 516 -25.67 -10.39 7.30
CA PRO A 516 -26.89 -10.06 6.55
C PRO A 516 -26.68 -10.04 5.03
N ILE A 517 -25.44 -9.84 4.58
CA ILE A 517 -25.07 -9.73 3.16
C ILE A 517 -23.73 -10.43 2.93
N LEU A 518 -23.69 -11.40 2.04
CA LEU A 518 -22.46 -12.06 1.62
C LEU A 518 -21.67 -11.15 0.64
N PRO A 519 -20.32 -11.20 0.65
CA PRO A 519 -19.48 -10.46 -0.30
C PRO A 519 -19.92 -10.64 -1.76
N SER A 520 -20.26 -11.87 -2.16
CA SER A 520 -20.73 -12.18 -3.52
C SER A 520 -22.03 -11.50 -3.91
N GLN A 521 -22.90 -11.18 -2.94
CA GLN A 521 -24.16 -10.49 -3.20
C GLN A 521 -23.94 -9.00 -3.53
N LEU A 522 -22.84 -8.42 -3.05
CA LEU A 522 -22.40 -7.05 -3.39
C LEU A 522 -21.39 -7.00 -4.53
N HIS A 523 -20.71 -8.12 -4.80
CA HIS A 523 -19.71 -8.27 -5.85
C HIS A 523 -19.89 -9.65 -6.51
N PRO A 524 -20.86 -9.80 -7.43
CA PRO A 524 -21.23 -11.06 -8.06
C PRO A 524 -20.08 -11.68 -8.85
N PHE A 525 -19.10 -10.88 -9.26
CA PHE A 525 -17.86 -11.38 -9.86
C PHE A 525 -16.97 -12.17 -8.88
N LEU A 526 -17.31 -12.24 -7.58
CA LEU A 526 -16.71 -13.19 -6.66
C LEU A 526 -17.33 -14.60 -6.79
N THR A 527 -18.46 -14.74 -7.49
CA THR A 527 -19.07 -16.04 -7.76
C THR A 527 -18.47 -16.66 -9.02
N PRO A 528 -18.03 -17.94 -8.97
CA PRO A 528 -17.54 -18.64 -10.15
C PRO A 528 -18.57 -18.64 -11.28
N GLU A 529 -19.85 -18.81 -10.96
CA GLU A 529 -20.91 -18.94 -11.95
C GLU A 529 -21.09 -17.68 -12.81
N VAL A 530 -21.01 -16.49 -12.20
CA VAL A 530 -21.10 -15.22 -12.95
C VAL A 530 -19.86 -15.03 -13.81
N VAL A 531 -18.69 -15.37 -13.27
CA VAL A 531 -17.40 -15.19 -13.93
C VAL A 531 -17.23 -16.15 -15.13
N GLU A 532 -17.65 -17.41 -15.00
CA GLU A 532 -17.61 -18.42 -16.07
C GLU A 532 -18.50 -18.07 -17.27
N ASN A 533 -19.52 -17.24 -17.07
CA ASN A 533 -20.49 -16.86 -18.09
C ASN A 533 -20.30 -15.44 -18.63
N PHE A 534 -19.28 -14.70 -18.17
CA PHE A 534 -19.07 -13.29 -18.50
C PHE A 534 -18.89 -13.03 -20.01
N ASP A 535 -18.19 -13.91 -20.72
CA ASP A 535 -17.88 -13.74 -22.15
C ASP A 535 -18.93 -14.32 -23.11
N ARG A 536 -19.85 -15.15 -22.60
CA ARG A 536 -20.88 -15.75 -23.46
C ARG A 536 -21.90 -14.66 -23.79
N HIS A 537 -22.30 -14.53 -25.07
CA HIS A 537 -23.20 -13.52 -25.67
C HIS A 537 -24.60 -13.29 -25.01
N LEU A 538 -24.80 -13.74 -23.77
CA LEU A 538 -25.89 -13.44 -22.84
C LEU A 538 -25.71 -12.12 -22.06
N ILE A 539 -24.62 -11.38 -22.34
CA ILE A 539 -24.19 -10.12 -21.72
C ILE A 539 -25.39 -9.20 -21.42
N GLY A 540 -26.25 -8.89 -22.39
CA GLY A 540 -27.36 -7.96 -22.16
C GLY A 540 -28.36 -8.36 -21.05
N HIS A 541 -28.74 -9.64 -20.97
CA HIS A 541 -29.72 -10.09 -19.96
C HIS A 541 -29.04 -10.40 -18.62
N LEU A 542 -27.92 -11.13 -18.64
CA LEU A 542 -27.24 -11.54 -17.42
C LEU A 542 -26.68 -10.31 -16.67
N GLU A 543 -26.13 -9.33 -17.40
CA GLU A 543 -25.64 -8.08 -16.79
C GLU A 543 -26.76 -7.32 -16.09
N SER A 544 -27.93 -7.22 -16.72
CA SER A 544 -29.06 -6.49 -16.14
C SER A 544 -29.54 -7.16 -14.84
N HIS A 545 -29.74 -8.48 -14.84
CA HIS A 545 -30.18 -9.20 -13.63
C HIS A 545 -29.14 -9.17 -12.51
N VAL A 546 -27.87 -9.46 -12.84
CA VAL A 546 -26.77 -9.50 -11.87
C VAL A 546 -26.56 -8.13 -11.23
N PHE A 547 -26.57 -7.07 -12.05
CA PHE A 547 -26.47 -5.69 -11.56
C PHE A 547 -27.67 -5.31 -10.69
N LYS A 548 -28.90 -5.54 -11.15
CA LYS A 548 -30.13 -5.17 -10.42
C LYS A 548 -30.15 -5.82 -9.04
N LYS A 549 -29.87 -7.12 -8.96
CA LYS A 549 -29.81 -7.87 -7.69
C LYS A 549 -28.74 -7.28 -6.77
N ALA A 550 -27.53 -7.08 -7.25
CA ALA A 550 -26.45 -6.52 -6.44
C ALA A 550 -26.69 -5.06 -6.01
N PHE A 551 -27.40 -4.28 -6.84
CA PHE A 551 -27.83 -2.93 -6.49
C PHE A 551 -28.82 -2.95 -5.32
N MET A 552 -29.77 -3.89 -5.28
CA MET A 552 -30.67 -4.03 -4.13
C MET A 552 -29.91 -4.34 -2.84
N TYR A 553 -28.89 -5.21 -2.90
CA TYR A 553 -28.00 -5.46 -1.77
C TYR A 553 -27.21 -4.21 -1.37
N ALA A 554 -26.79 -3.38 -2.33
CA ALA A 554 -26.11 -2.11 -2.03
C ALA A 554 -27.03 -1.11 -1.31
N VAL A 555 -28.30 -1.01 -1.72
CA VAL A 555 -29.32 -0.20 -1.01
C VAL A 555 -29.51 -0.73 0.40
N TYR A 556 -29.66 -2.05 0.56
CA TYR A 556 -29.81 -2.67 1.89
C TYR A 556 -28.57 -2.47 2.78
N ALA A 557 -27.36 -2.60 2.23
CA ALA A 557 -26.11 -2.32 2.94
C ALA A 557 -26.05 -0.88 3.45
N ARG A 558 -26.46 0.12 2.65
CA ARG A 558 -26.53 1.53 3.07
C ARG A 558 -27.57 1.74 4.16
N TYR A 559 -28.72 1.08 4.06
CA TYR A 559 -29.73 1.07 5.13
C TYR A 559 -29.14 0.52 6.43
N LEU A 560 -28.48 -0.65 6.39
CA LEU A 560 -27.86 -1.27 7.57
C LEU A 560 -26.83 -0.35 8.22
N LEU A 561 -25.93 0.25 7.44
CA LEU A 561 -24.89 1.14 7.97
C LEU A 561 -25.46 2.38 8.67
N GLU A 562 -26.61 2.90 8.22
CA GLU A 562 -27.26 4.03 8.89
C GLU A 562 -28.10 3.57 10.09
N TYR A 563 -28.83 2.46 9.96
CA TYR A 563 -29.58 1.83 11.06
C TYR A 563 -28.67 1.45 12.23
N TRP A 564 -27.45 0.96 11.96
CA TRP A 564 -26.50 0.57 13.01
C TRP A 564 -25.94 1.75 13.82
N LYS A 565 -25.99 2.98 13.27
CA LYS A 565 -25.64 4.19 14.02
C LYS A 565 -26.69 4.50 15.08
N ASP A 566 -27.97 4.29 14.75
CA ASP A 566 -29.10 4.50 15.63
C ASP A 566 -30.18 3.43 15.44
N ALA A 567 -30.06 2.35 16.24
CA ALA A 567 -30.96 1.21 16.16
C ALA A 567 -32.25 1.40 16.98
N THR A 568 -32.58 2.64 17.39
CA THR A 568 -33.82 2.92 18.13
C THR A 568 -35.06 2.89 17.24
N SER A 569 -34.89 3.09 15.94
CA SER A 569 -35.95 3.08 14.94
C SER A 569 -35.53 2.27 13.71
N PRO A 570 -36.38 1.37 13.18
CA PRO A 570 -36.12 0.69 11.91
C PRO A 570 -36.33 1.61 10.70
N TRP A 571 -36.86 2.82 10.90
CA TRP A 571 -37.06 3.79 9.83
C TRP A 571 -35.84 4.71 9.72
N VAL A 572 -35.19 4.65 8.56
CA VAL A 572 -33.98 5.40 8.23
C VAL A 572 -34.29 6.46 7.18
N SER A 573 -33.71 7.66 7.29
CA SER A 573 -33.86 8.70 6.25
C SER A 573 -33.40 8.18 4.89
N LEU A 574 -34.30 8.25 3.89
CA LEU A 574 -34.02 7.79 2.55
C LEU A 574 -32.89 8.60 1.88
N ALA A 575 -32.81 9.89 2.20
CA ALA A 575 -31.71 10.77 1.79
C ALA A 575 -30.34 10.25 2.22
N LYS A 576 -30.25 9.65 3.42
CA LYS A 576 -29.00 9.10 3.95
C LYS A 576 -28.63 7.77 3.31
N VAL A 577 -29.61 6.91 3.02
CA VAL A 577 -29.37 5.65 2.29
C VAL A 577 -28.77 5.91 0.91
N PHE A 578 -29.27 6.93 0.23
CA PHE A 578 -28.79 7.36 -1.08
C PHE A 578 -27.74 8.50 -1.03
N ASP A 579 -27.07 8.70 0.10
CA ASP A 579 -26.07 9.78 0.25
C ASP A 579 -24.94 9.66 -0.78
N GLY A 580 -24.70 10.76 -1.49
CA GLY A 580 -23.76 10.88 -2.59
C GLY A 580 -24.25 10.33 -3.94
N ALA A 581 -25.42 9.68 -3.99
CA ALA A 581 -26.00 9.13 -5.21
C ALA A 581 -27.10 9.99 -5.83
N ILE A 582 -27.63 10.97 -5.10
CA ILE A 582 -28.70 11.85 -5.56
C ILE A 582 -28.15 13.26 -5.85
N HIS A 583 -28.73 13.94 -6.83
CA HIS A 583 -28.38 15.31 -7.15
C HIS A 583 -28.75 16.28 -6.01
N ARG A 584 -27.94 17.31 -5.77
CA ARG A 584 -28.08 18.18 -4.58
C ARG A 584 -29.43 18.89 -4.47
N ASN A 585 -30.08 19.21 -5.58
CA ASN A 585 -31.40 19.85 -5.61
C ASN A 585 -32.55 18.91 -5.18
N GLN A 586 -32.37 17.58 -5.30
CA GLN A 586 -33.38 16.57 -4.97
C GLN A 586 -33.31 16.09 -3.51
N ILE A 587 -32.26 16.46 -2.77
CA ILE A 587 -32.07 16.07 -1.37
C ILE A 587 -33.26 16.51 -0.50
N ALA A 588 -33.78 17.72 -0.72
CA ALA A 588 -34.92 18.24 0.05
C ALA A 588 -36.23 17.49 -0.23
N ALA A 589 -36.39 16.96 -1.45
CA ALA A 589 -37.56 16.15 -1.80
C ALA A 589 -37.46 14.76 -1.14
N ILE A 590 -36.31 14.10 -1.24
CA ILE A 590 -36.14 12.75 -0.70
C ILE A 590 -36.02 12.69 0.83
N ASP A 591 -35.55 13.75 1.50
CA ASP A 591 -35.47 13.77 2.98
C ASP A 591 -36.85 13.77 3.66
N ARG A 592 -37.93 14.00 2.91
CA ARG A 592 -39.31 13.83 3.40
C ARG A 592 -39.68 12.36 3.61
N PHE A 593 -38.88 11.42 3.10
CA PHE A 593 -39.16 10.00 3.13
C PHE A 593 -38.18 9.24 4.02
N GLU A 594 -38.68 8.17 4.61
CA GLU A 594 -37.93 7.19 5.37
C GLU A 594 -38.16 5.80 4.78
N VAL A 595 -37.19 4.91 4.95
CA VAL A 595 -37.21 3.53 4.47
C VAL A 595 -36.99 2.57 5.62
N ASN A 596 -37.70 1.45 5.59
CA ASN A 596 -37.51 0.33 6.50
C ASN A 596 -37.20 -0.91 5.67
N LEU A 597 -35.98 -1.43 5.79
CA LEU A 597 -35.54 -2.66 5.11
C LEU A 597 -35.21 -3.77 6.12
N SER A 598 -35.86 -3.79 7.29
CA SER A 598 -35.59 -4.77 8.35
C SER A 598 -35.78 -6.23 7.94
N SER A 599 -36.57 -6.50 6.89
CA SER A 599 -36.77 -7.84 6.32
C SER A 599 -35.68 -8.25 5.32
N GLY A 600 -34.71 -7.38 5.04
CA GLY A 600 -33.60 -7.65 4.14
C GLY A 600 -33.92 -7.52 2.65
N VAL A 601 -33.20 -8.29 1.83
CA VAL A 601 -33.40 -8.35 0.38
C VAL A 601 -34.16 -9.61 0.02
N MET A 602 -35.28 -9.45 -0.68
CA MET A 602 -36.11 -10.55 -1.17
C MET A 602 -35.91 -10.63 -2.68
N ALA A 603 -35.05 -11.56 -3.14
CA ALA A 603 -34.85 -11.84 -4.55
C ALA A 603 -35.35 -13.26 -4.83
N ASP A 604 -36.40 -13.41 -5.64
CA ASP A 604 -36.87 -14.72 -6.06
C ASP A 604 -36.10 -15.17 -7.30
N ASP A 605 -35.22 -16.16 -7.13
CA ASP A 605 -34.50 -16.78 -8.23
C ASP A 605 -35.38 -17.79 -9.02
N ASN A 606 -36.55 -18.17 -8.48
CA ASN A 606 -37.43 -19.22 -9.04
C ASN A 606 -38.67 -18.68 -9.78
N TYR A 607 -38.66 -17.40 -10.16
CA TYR A 607 -39.69 -16.76 -10.98
C TYR A 607 -41.12 -17.21 -10.63
N GLN A 608 -41.61 -16.85 -9.44
CA GLN A 608 -43.03 -16.95 -9.16
C GLN A 608 -43.71 -15.61 -9.51
N PRO A 609 -44.55 -15.55 -10.56
CA PRO A 609 -45.19 -14.31 -11.04
C PRO A 609 -46.13 -13.62 -10.04
N THR A 610 -46.32 -14.23 -8.86
CA THR A 610 -47.27 -13.80 -7.83
C THR A 610 -46.61 -13.08 -6.66
N LEU A 611 -45.29 -12.86 -6.67
CA LEU A 611 -44.66 -12.09 -5.62
C LEU A 611 -45.07 -10.62 -5.70
N HIS A 612 -45.71 -10.15 -4.64
CA HIS A 612 -45.91 -8.73 -4.38
C HIS A 612 -44.69 -8.17 -3.64
N ALA A 613 -44.52 -6.84 -3.68
CA ALA A 613 -43.52 -6.16 -2.86
C ALA A 613 -43.68 -6.56 -1.39
N VAL A 614 -42.60 -7.09 -0.81
CA VAL A 614 -42.61 -7.58 0.57
C VAL A 614 -42.44 -6.40 1.52
N GLU A 615 -43.30 -6.34 2.53
CA GLU A 615 -43.26 -5.29 3.55
C GLU A 615 -41.91 -5.29 4.29
N ASN A 616 -41.38 -4.09 4.49
CA ASN A 616 -40.09 -3.82 5.12
C ASN A 616 -38.88 -4.48 4.42
N ALA A 617 -38.96 -4.75 3.11
CA ALA A 617 -37.90 -5.37 2.34
C ALA A 617 -37.47 -4.54 1.12
N ALA A 618 -36.26 -4.81 0.63
CA ALA A 618 -35.82 -4.50 -0.72
C ALA A 618 -36.20 -5.70 -1.62
N THR A 619 -37.27 -5.58 -2.40
CA THR A 619 -37.80 -6.71 -3.19
C THR A 619 -37.30 -6.61 -4.64
N TYR A 620 -36.79 -7.72 -5.17
CA TYR A 620 -36.46 -7.92 -6.57
C TYR A 620 -37.22 -9.13 -7.13
N MET A 621 -38.09 -8.91 -8.11
CA MET A 621 -39.04 -9.91 -8.63
C MET A 621 -38.55 -10.60 -9.92
N GLY A 622 -37.38 -10.21 -10.44
CA GLY A 622 -36.71 -10.89 -11.56
C GLY A 622 -37.57 -11.06 -12.82
N GLY A 623 -37.98 -9.98 -13.48
CA GLY A 623 -38.93 -9.98 -14.59
C GLY A 623 -38.30 -10.04 -15.99
N CYS A 624 -39.11 -10.50 -16.95
CA CYS A 624 -38.92 -10.28 -18.38
C CYS A 624 -38.97 -8.78 -18.72
N ASP A 625 -38.41 -8.40 -19.88
CA ASP A 625 -38.08 -7.04 -20.32
C ASP A 625 -39.17 -5.94 -20.21
N ASP A 626 -40.41 -6.27 -19.88
CA ASP A 626 -41.57 -5.39 -19.98
C ASP A 626 -42.13 -4.85 -18.64
N HIS A 627 -41.69 -5.31 -17.46
CA HIS A 627 -42.25 -4.86 -16.16
C HIS A 627 -41.22 -4.47 -15.09
N HIS A 628 -41.65 -3.61 -14.15
CA HIS A 628 -40.81 -3.10 -13.06
C HIS A 628 -40.65 -4.13 -11.93
N ASP A 629 -39.43 -4.60 -11.72
CA ASP A 629 -39.17 -5.73 -10.83
C ASP A 629 -38.55 -5.36 -9.48
N ALA A 630 -38.37 -4.08 -9.16
CA ALA A 630 -37.69 -3.69 -7.93
C ALA A 630 -38.49 -2.69 -7.11
N TYR A 631 -38.57 -2.94 -5.80
CA TYR A 631 -39.30 -2.12 -4.83
C TYR A 631 -38.52 -1.97 -3.53
N ILE A 632 -38.68 -0.82 -2.88
CA ILE A 632 -38.22 -0.60 -1.50
C ILE A 632 -39.36 -0.10 -0.64
N TRP A 633 -39.39 -0.49 0.63
CA TRP A 633 -40.50 -0.14 1.52
C TRP A 633 -40.26 1.20 2.23
N CYS A 634 -41.12 2.19 1.95
CA CYS A 634 -40.95 3.56 2.39
C CYS A 634 -42.18 4.09 3.14
N ARG A 635 -42.00 5.23 3.79
CA ARG A 635 -43.09 6.07 4.30
C ARG A 635 -42.74 7.55 4.20
N HIS A 636 -43.74 8.40 4.29
CA HIS A 636 -43.53 9.84 4.45
C HIS A 636 -43.29 10.17 5.94
N ARG A 637 -42.25 10.97 6.26
CA ARG A 637 -41.85 11.29 7.64
C ARG A 637 -42.96 11.96 8.44
N SER A 638 -43.76 12.84 7.83
CA SER A 638 -44.91 13.48 8.50
C SER A 638 -46.14 12.58 8.65
N ARG A 639 -46.17 11.40 8.01
CA ARG A 639 -47.27 10.44 8.04
C ARG A 639 -46.77 9.07 8.47
N ALA A 640 -46.15 9.02 9.64
CA ALA A 640 -45.45 7.83 10.16
C ALA A 640 -46.28 6.53 10.21
N GLY A 641 -47.61 6.60 10.12
CA GLY A 641 -48.52 5.45 10.13
C GLY A 641 -48.91 4.87 8.75
N ILE A 642 -48.45 5.45 7.64
CA ILE A 642 -48.76 4.94 6.29
C ILE A 642 -47.44 4.62 5.57
N SER A 643 -47.20 3.33 5.33
CA SER A 643 -46.07 2.83 4.55
C SER A 643 -46.54 2.21 3.24
N PHE A 644 -45.66 2.22 2.25
CA PHE A 644 -45.95 1.76 0.89
C PHE A 644 -44.68 1.30 0.18
N ALA A 645 -44.84 0.45 -0.82
CA ALA A 645 -43.76 0.08 -1.72
C ALA A 645 -43.48 1.21 -2.71
N VAL A 646 -42.24 1.68 -2.74
CA VAL A 646 -41.74 2.64 -3.73
C VAL A 646 -41.07 1.88 -4.87
N PRO A 647 -41.54 2.04 -6.12
CA PRO A 647 -40.92 1.38 -7.27
C PRO A 647 -39.52 1.97 -7.53
N LEU A 648 -38.57 1.08 -7.79
CA LEU A 648 -37.20 1.39 -8.15
C LEU A 648 -36.97 1.00 -9.61
N GLN A 649 -36.93 2.00 -10.49
CA GLN A 649 -36.72 1.79 -11.91
C GLN A 649 -35.23 1.72 -12.22
N LEU A 650 -34.73 0.51 -12.38
CA LEU A 650 -33.33 0.24 -12.68
C LEU A 650 -33.08 0.34 -14.19
N TRP A 651 -32.44 1.43 -14.61
CA TRP A 651 -32.22 1.75 -16.02
C TRP A 651 -30.81 1.36 -16.46
N SER A 652 -30.71 0.25 -17.19
CA SER A 652 -29.48 -0.18 -17.88
C SER A 652 -29.41 0.53 -19.23
N SER A 653 -28.71 1.65 -19.27
CA SER A 653 -28.56 2.51 -20.45
C SER A 653 -27.89 1.78 -21.61
N TYR A 654 -28.58 1.55 -22.72
CA TYR A 654 -27.96 1.53 -24.06
C TYR A 654 -28.92 1.89 -25.21
N GLN A 655 -30.25 1.79 -25.05
CA GLN A 655 -31.18 2.01 -26.19
C GLN A 655 -32.52 2.69 -25.87
N SER A 656 -32.70 3.26 -24.69
CA SER A 656 -34.00 3.85 -24.38
C SER A 656 -34.21 5.16 -25.12
N THR A 657 -35.10 5.10 -26.11
CA THR A 657 -35.55 6.26 -26.87
C THR A 657 -36.37 7.19 -25.98
N GLU A 658 -36.35 8.50 -26.28
CA GLU A 658 -37.17 9.54 -25.63
C GLU A 658 -38.65 9.13 -25.53
N SER A 659 -39.12 8.31 -26.48
CA SER A 659 -40.45 7.69 -26.55
C SER A 659 -40.77 6.76 -25.36
N GLN A 660 -39.83 5.94 -24.89
CA GLN A 660 -40.04 5.04 -23.75
C GLN A 660 -40.23 5.83 -22.45
N LEU A 661 -39.48 6.90 -22.27
CA LEU A 661 -39.63 7.78 -21.11
C LEU A 661 -40.94 8.57 -21.14
N HIS A 662 -41.37 9.00 -22.32
CA HIS A 662 -42.67 9.66 -22.47
C HIS A 662 -43.83 8.70 -22.20
N PHE A 663 -43.66 7.41 -22.50
CA PHE A 663 -44.61 6.35 -22.15
C PHE A 663 -44.68 6.16 -20.63
N LEU A 664 -43.53 5.99 -19.97
CA LEU A 664 -43.45 5.88 -18.50
C LEU A 664 -44.11 7.08 -17.83
N ARG A 665 -43.79 8.31 -18.25
CA ARG A 665 -44.41 9.52 -17.69
C ARG A 665 -45.94 9.50 -17.82
N LYS A 666 -46.50 8.96 -18.91
CA LYS A 666 -47.96 8.87 -19.10
C LYS A 666 -48.59 7.78 -18.23
N GLU A 667 -47.93 6.63 -18.11
CA GLU A 667 -48.38 5.51 -17.28
C GLU A 667 -48.38 5.91 -15.80
N PHE A 668 -47.31 6.56 -15.32
CA PHE A 668 -47.24 7.07 -13.95
C PHE A 668 -48.24 8.17 -13.67
N VAL A 669 -48.51 9.10 -14.60
CA VAL A 669 -49.51 10.14 -14.33
C VAL A 669 -50.94 9.56 -14.31
N GLY A 670 -51.17 8.41 -14.96
CA GLY A 670 -52.46 7.72 -15.02
C GLY A 670 -52.85 7.01 -13.71
N ASP A 671 -51.93 6.26 -13.10
CA ASP A 671 -52.21 5.46 -11.88
C ASP A 671 -52.20 6.27 -10.58
N VAL A 672 -51.73 7.52 -10.65
CA VAL A 672 -51.41 8.38 -9.50
C VAL A 672 -52.54 9.33 -9.10
N ALA A 673 -53.68 9.26 -9.79
CA ALA A 673 -54.83 10.13 -9.54
C ALA A 673 -55.50 9.93 -8.16
N THR A 674 -55.05 8.99 -7.31
CA THR A 674 -55.59 8.73 -5.97
C THR A 674 -54.57 9.01 -4.86
N GLN A 675 -54.64 10.25 -4.32
CA GLN A 675 -53.95 10.76 -3.12
C GLN A 675 -52.40 10.69 -3.11
N GLU A 676 -51.80 11.82 -3.56
CA GLU A 676 -50.36 12.15 -3.63
C GLU A 676 -49.52 11.37 -4.64
N PRO A 677 -48.57 12.05 -5.33
CA PRO A 677 -47.71 11.38 -6.28
C PRO A 677 -46.82 10.36 -5.56
N PRO A 678 -46.84 9.08 -5.96
CA PRO A 678 -45.90 8.11 -5.45
C PRO A 678 -44.51 8.58 -5.88
N LEU A 679 -43.63 8.64 -4.89
CA LEU A 679 -42.20 8.77 -5.11
C LEU A 679 -41.77 7.66 -6.08
N VAL A 680 -41.13 8.01 -7.19
CA VAL A 680 -40.50 7.07 -8.11
C VAL A 680 -39.00 7.31 -8.07
N LEU A 681 -38.25 6.22 -7.90
CA LEU A 681 -36.79 6.25 -7.84
C LEU A 681 -36.24 5.73 -9.17
N LEU A 682 -35.71 6.62 -10.01
CA LEU A 682 -35.09 6.27 -11.27
C LEU A 682 -33.58 6.11 -11.05
N VAL A 683 -33.09 4.87 -11.18
CA VAL A 683 -31.69 4.52 -11.01
C VAL A 683 -31.02 4.49 -12.37
N CYS A 684 -30.04 5.35 -12.58
CA CYS A 684 -29.24 5.38 -13.79
C CYS A 684 -27.88 4.74 -13.51
N ALA A 685 -27.44 3.83 -14.38
CA ALA A 685 -26.11 3.24 -14.32
C ALA A 685 -25.04 4.36 -14.32
N THR A 686 -25.10 5.25 -15.32
CA THR A 686 -24.23 6.43 -15.43
C THR A 686 -25.05 7.71 -15.48
N MET A 687 -24.79 8.63 -14.57
CA MET A 687 -25.20 10.04 -14.72
C MET A 687 -24.16 10.70 -15.60
N SER A 688 -24.34 10.66 -16.92
CA SER A 688 -23.70 11.68 -17.77
C SER A 688 -24.39 13.02 -17.50
N ASP A 689 -23.71 14.14 -17.74
CA ASP A 689 -24.25 15.51 -17.66
C ASP A 689 -25.32 15.75 -18.74
N SER A 690 -26.36 14.92 -18.71
CA SER A 690 -27.48 14.99 -19.60
C SER A 690 -28.46 15.98 -18.97
N THR A 691 -28.45 17.21 -19.50
CA THR A 691 -29.44 18.26 -19.18
C THR A 691 -30.87 17.73 -19.26
N PHE A 692 -31.09 16.67 -20.04
CA PHE A 692 -32.37 15.99 -20.15
C PHE A 692 -32.80 15.24 -18.88
N LEU A 693 -31.89 14.55 -18.18
CA LEU A 693 -32.21 13.91 -16.90
C LEU A 693 -32.68 14.96 -15.88
N GLU A 694 -32.04 16.13 -15.85
CA GLU A 694 -32.45 17.23 -14.99
C GLU A 694 -33.87 17.74 -15.29
N THR A 695 -34.36 17.62 -16.53
CA THR A 695 -35.76 17.98 -16.87
C THR A 695 -36.78 16.95 -16.38
N LEU A 696 -36.37 15.69 -16.19
CA LEU A 696 -37.22 14.64 -15.63
C LEU A 696 -37.28 14.71 -14.10
N ALA A 697 -36.18 15.15 -13.47
CA ALA A 697 -36.09 15.37 -12.05
C ALA A 697 -37.14 16.39 -11.56
N ASN A 698 -38.03 15.94 -10.69
CA ASN A 698 -38.96 16.80 -9.97
C ASN A 698 -39.20 16.23 -8.56
N ASP A 699 -40.13 16.82 -7.79
CA ASP A 699 -40.43 16.36 -6.42
C ASP A 699 -40.94 14.91 -6.33
N ALA A 700 -41.45 14.33 -7.43
CA ALA A 700 -41.97 12.97 -7.51
C ALA A 700 -40.98 11.96 -8.12
N VAL A 701 -40.08 12.40 -9.01
CA VAL A 701 -39.09 11.53 -9.67
C VAL A 701 -37.69 11.88 -9.18
N ILE A 702 -37.10 10.98 -8.40
CA ILE A 702 -35.74 11.13 -7.88
C ILE A 702 -34.76 10.34 -8.72
N LEU A 703 -33.67 10.99 -9.12
CA LEU A 703 -32.60 10.39 -9.89
C LEU A 703 -31.52 9.85 -8.96
N ILE A 704 -31.14 8.59 -9.16
CA ILE A 704 -30.11 7.90 -8.38
C ILE A 704 -28.99 7.46 -9.30
N ASN A 705 -27.76 7.88 -8.99
CA ASN A 705 -26.55 7.45 -9.66
C ASN A 705 -26.06 6.11 -9.10
N ALA A 706 -26.23 5.03 -9.84
CA ALA A 706 -25.82 3.71 -9.38
C ALA A 706 -24.30 3.56 -9.23
N THR A 707 -23.50 4.23 -10.07
CA THR A 707 -22.04 4.24 -9.91
C THR A 707 -21.57 4.87 -8.61
N SER A 708 -22.42 5.61 -7.91
CA SER A 708 -22.12 6.15 -6.58
C SER A 708 -22.55 5.23 -5.43
N MET A 709 -23.21 4.12 -5.73
CA MET A 709 -23.71 3.15 -4.74
C MET A 709 -23.21 1.73 -4.93
N SER A 710 -22.71 1.36 -6.10
CA SER A 710 -22.25 0.00 -6.37
C SER A 710 -20.90 0.04 -7.08
N SER A 711 -19.97 -0.80 -6.65
CA SER A 711 -18.71 -1.09 -7.33
C SER A 711 -18.93 -1.69 -8.72
N ILE A 712 -19.96 -2.53 -8.87
CA ILE A 712 -20.30 -3.27 -10.11
C ILE A 712 -20.79 -2.34 -11.21
N ALA A 713 -21.45 -1.24 -10.84
CA ALA A 713 -21.96 -0.26 -11.79
C ALA A 713 -20.86 0.35 -12.68
N CYS A 714 -19.59 0.21 -12.30
CA CYS A 714 -18.45 0.65 -13.10
C CYS A 714 -17.93 -0.44 -14.06
N VAL A 715 -18.47 -1.65 -14.03
CA VAL A 715 -18.11 -2.74 -14.96
C VAL A 715 -19.07 -2.79 -16.16
N GLN A 716 -20.33 -2.38 -15.96
CA GLN A 716 -21.25 -2.00 -17.05
C GLN A 716 -20.74 -0.76 -17.79
#